data_AF-A0A7Y4T509-F1
#
_entry.id   AF-A0A7Y4T509-F1
#
_cell.length_a   1.000
_cell.length_b   1.000
_cell.length_c   1.000
_cell.angle_alpha   90.00
_cell.angle_beta   90.00
_cell.angle_gamma   90.00
#
_symmetry.space_group_name_H-M   'P 1'
#
loop_
_entity.id
_entity.type
_entity.pdbx_description
1 polymer ?
#
loop_
_entity_poly.entity_id
_entity_poly.type
_entity_poly.pdbx_seq_one_letter_code
_entity_poly.pdbx_strand_id
1 'polypeptide(L)'
;MIKLKPFYTIASMFLILFAISSSQMVQASSHREAPLIAYDPLADNVDVYAFRSPSRPDFVTLIATFVPLQNPHGGPNYYTFGQNIRYEIHIDNDASKPGDEIVYRITFTVRNEDPTTFFNIRLGKQNQKTTYVVERSGDGGKTFSTRVMDGVVPPNNIGSRSITGGAGLNTTYSKLFNDAIVTLSNGSKVYCGPIDDPFFVDLGGVFDLGNLPRQGGEKSRDGLACTNTSAIIIEVPISTLLKEGAPATPRNILDPDYVIGVWASASRQAVRTLTPGGESFSGNWIQVSRLGMPLTNEVVIPIGFKDYWNSLSPYDEITDTLLDGFFYNPELSLYMDDRFFGGAVPALSKLRIQTKSLGGFDFGFGKDGLYSLKGNPALAGTALDDAVFGKLLLPGPGKARSVDLWPAFHTGVPNVIPYQLATGKNGNPLAAGKPFVHNFLPNGGDMLRLNMAVPPTPRNDPKFSTLGLVQAAVLGLTDPQYANTNLQFIPNMDGFPNGRRLEDDVTRIELQAVAGVVLAAVGLWYDDYSAGGSPVTPNLLNVLTYTTGVEKNDAPFSSDFPYIAMPWSGDGECSGKIISGVQNPGGGVTGLEKAKVTISNFPNPVKTSTTFKINSVVESKVKINLHSQGGKNVMSLSDQKFGKGDNEIIVNLEHLPSGIYFASAVAADGTLMGYAKVIKE
;
A
#
# COMPACT_ATOMS: atom_id res chain seq x y z
N MET A 1 -81.94 6.65 -0.37
CA MET A 1 -81.39 6.48 -1.73
C MET A 1 -79.87 6.56 -1.65
N ILE A 2 -79.17 5.47 -2.04
CA ILE A 2 -77.79 5.41 -2.59
C ILE A 2 -76.67 6.00 -1.68
N LYS A 3 -75.81 5.25 -0.96
CA LYS A 3 -74.74 4.25 -1.25
C LYS A 3 -73.31 4.83 -1.12
N LEU A 4 -72.44 4.09 -0.38
CA LEU A 4 -70.95 4.07 -0.34
C LEU A 4 -70.20 5.31 0.24
N LYS A 5 -69.05 5.25 0.93
CA LYS A 5 -68.13 4.25 1.55
C LYS A 5 -67.11 5.05 2.42
N PRO A 6 -66.31 4.42 3.31
CA PRO A 6 -65.48 5.08 4.31
C PRO A 6 -64.07 5.46 3.79
N PHE A 7 -63.53 6.57 4.30
CA PHE A 7 -62.10 6.90 4.17
C PHE A 7 -61.30 6.10 5.21
N TYR A 8 -60.54 5.12 4.74
CA TYR A 8 -59.42 4.52 5.45
C TYR A 8 -58.15 5.32 5.16
N THR A 9 -57.17 5.18 6.07
CA THR A 9 -55.72 5.37 5.90
C THR A 9 -55.16 6.80 5.85
N ILE A 10 -55.06 7.43 7.03
CA ILE A 10 -53.93 8.32 7.37
C ILE A 10 -52.97 7.48 8.22
N ALA A 11 -52.23 6.56 7.58
CA ALA A 11 -51.17 5.78 8.23
C ALA A 11 -50.07 5.30 7.25
N SER A 12 -50.03 5.84 6.03
CA SER A 12 -49.06 5.39 5.01
C SER A 12 -48.18 6.50 4.44
N MET A 13 -48.24 7.72 5.00
CA MET A 13 -47.46 8.87 4.51
C MET A 13 -46.25 9.23 5.38
N PHE A 14 -45.86 8.34 6.30
CA PHE A 14 -44.60 8.44 7.08
C PHE A 14 -43.60 7.31 6.77
N LEU A 15 -43.95 6.35 5.91
CA LEU A 15 -43.07 5.21 5.57
C LEU A 15 -42.43 5.28 4.17
N ILE A 16 -42.75 6.29 3.36
CA ILE A 16 -42.24 6.42 1.97
C ILE A 16 -41.18 7.53 1.83
N LEU A 17 -40.92 8.32 2.89
CA LEU A 17 -39.78 9.24 2.93
C LEU A 17 -38.48 8.61 3.49
N PHE A 18 -38.49 7.31 3.83
CA PHE A 18 -37.30 6.58 4.31
C PHE A 18 -36.64 5.70 3.23
N ALA A 19 -37.10 5.78 1.97
CA ALA A 19 -36.63 4.95 0.86
C ALA A 19 -36.04 5.74 -0.31
N ILE A 20 -35.55 6.97 -0.05
CA ILE A 20 -34.64 7.69 -0.93
C ILE A 20 -33.45 8.15 -0.08
N SER A 21 -32.86 7.20 0.66
CA SER A 21 -31.43 7.29 0.96
C SER A 21 -30.73 7.12 -0.37
N SER A 22 -30.40 8.27 -0.98
CA SER A 22 -29.39 8.37 -2.00
C SER A 22 -28.25 7.44 -1.62
N SER A 23 -28.08 6.39 -2.41
CA SER A 23 -26.84 5.65 -2.52
C SER A 23 -25.82 6.66 -3.07
N GLN A 24 -25.34 7.54 -2.20
CA GLN A 24 -24.11 8.25 -2.46
C GLN A 24 -23.08 7.16 -2.57
N MET A 25 -22.65 6.90 -3.81
CA MET A 25 -21.44 6.14 -4.05
C MET A 25 -20.36 6.84 -3.25
N VAL A 26 -19.98 6.23 -2.13
CA VAL A 26 -18.75 6.59 -1.43
C VAL A 26 -17.65 6.22 -2.41
N GLN A 27 -17.07 7.23 -3.06
CA GLN A 27 -15.83 7.05 -3.81
C GLN A 27 -14.73 6.91 -2.77
N ALA A 28 -14.39 5.67 -2.44
CA ALA A 28 -13.22 5.36 -1.66
C ALA A 28 -12.04 5.14 -2.59
N SER A 29 -10.86 5.70 -2.28
CA SER A 29 -9.58 5.01 -2.50
C SER A 29 -8.39 5.77 -1.88
N SER A 30 -7.34 5.04 -1.51
CA SER A 30 -6.02 5.48 -0.99
C SER A 30 -5.10 6.15 -2.02
N HIS A 31 -5.70 6.56 -3.12
CA HIS A 31 -5.16 6.90 -4.43
C HIS A 31 -6.29 7.74 -5.01
N ARG A 32 -6.17 9.07 -5.04
CA ARG A 32 -7.27 10.06 -5.17
C ARG A 32 -7.93 10.37 -3.83
N GLU A 33 -7.10 10.70 -2.85
CA GLU A 33 -7.49 10.67 -1.45
C GLU A 33 -8.42 11.83 -1.08
N ALA A 34 -8.44 12.92 -1.85
CA ALA A 34 -9.33 14.07 -1.68
C ALA A 34 -10.25 14.31 -2.90
N PRO A 35 -11.47 14.86 -2.70
CA PRO A 35 -12.39 15.13 -3.79
C PRO A 35 -11.81 15.92 -4.97
N LEU A 36 -11.00 16.96 -4.72
CA LEU A 36 -10.41 17.75 -5.80
C LEU A 36 -9.28 17.02 -6.51
N ILE A 37 -8.40 16.33 -5.78
CA ILE A 37 -7.27 15.62 -6.38
C ILE A 37 -7.72 14.41 -7.21
N ALA A 38 -8.87 13.82 -6.88
CA ALA A 38 -9.51 12.77 -7.68
C ALA A 38 -9.82 13.18 -9.13
N TYR A 39 -9.97 14.49 -9.39
CA TYR A 39 -10.16 15.05 -10.74
C TYR A 39 -8.85 15.52 -11.39
N ASP A 40 -7.73 15.45 -10.69
CA ASP A 40 -6.39 15.81 -11.18
C ASP A 40 -5.35 14.71 -10.86
N PRO A 41 -5.50 13.50 -11.44
CA PRO A 41 -4.67 12.34 -11.10
C PRO A 41 -3.19 12.53 -11.40
N LEU A 42 -2.80 13.51 -12.24
CA LEU A 42 -1.40 13.77 -12.53
C LEU A 42 -0.67 14.45 -11.36
N ALA A 43 -1.40 15.22 -10.54
CA ALA A 43 -0.89 15.93 -9.37
C ALA A 43 -1.05 15.11 -8.07
N ASP A 44 -1.63 13.92 -8.17
CA ASP A 44 -1.99 13.08 -7.05
C ASP A 44 -0.75 12.42 -6.45
N ASN A 45 -0.37 12.86 -5.24
CA ASN A 45 0.74 12.31 -4.47
C ASN A 45 0.24 11.13 -3.65
N VAL A 46 0.86 9.98 -3.87
CA VAL A 46 0.34 8.69 -3.45
C VAL A 46 1.03 8.20 -2.18
N ASP A 47 2.37 8.18 -2.17
CA ASP A 47 3.17 7.74 -1.03
C ASP A 47 4.51 8.45 -0.98
N VAL A 48 5.02 8.63 0.26
CA VAL A 48 6.41 8.99 0.52
C VAL A 48 7.11 7.85 1.27
N TYR A 49 8.36 7.58 0.90
CA TYR A 49 9.26 6.68 1.61
C TYR A 49 10.59 7.40 1.87
N ALA A 50 11.13 7.20 3.07
CA ALA A 50 12.43 7.75 3.46
C ALA A 50 13.12 6.73 4.36
N PHE A 51 14.21 6.14 3.89
CA PHE A 51 14.94 5.14 4.65
C PHE A 51 16.43 5.16 4.32
N ARG A 52 17.24 4.75 5.29
CA ARG A 52 18.68 4.57 5.10
C ARG A 52 18.93 3.39 4.15
N SER A 53 19.72 3.59 3.10
CA SER A 53 19.87 2.58 2.04
C SER A 53 20.50 1.29 2.57
N PRO A 54 19.87 0.11 2.34
CA PRO A 54 20.37 -1.15 2.88
C PRO A 54 21.67 -1.62 2.24
N SER A 55 21.90 -1.33 0.95
CA SER A 55 23.14 -1.68 0.24
C SER A 55 24.20 -0.58 0.27
N ARG A 56 23.84 0.63 0.70
CA ARG A 56 24.74 1.81 0.78
C ARG A 56 24.50 2.58 2.09
N PRO A 57 24.96 2.08 3.24
CA PRO A 57 24.58 2.64 4.54
C PRO A 57 24.97 4.11 4.76
N ASP A 58 25.83 4.74 3.96
CA ASP A 58 26.10 6.18 4.08
C ASP A 58 25.12 7.05 3.26
N PHE A 59 24.07 6.45 2.71
CA PHE A 59 23.05 7.06 1.86
C PHE A 59 21.64 6.90 2.45
N VAL A 60 20.77 7.82 2.07
CA VAL A 60 19.32 7.78 2.30
C VAL A 60 18.62 7.73 0.95
N THR A 61 17.63 6.84 0.82
CA THR A 61 16.72 6.80 -0.31
C THR A 61 15.44 7.54 0.05
N LEU A 62 15.09 8.52 -0.78
CA LEU A 62 13.87 9.31 -0.74
C LEU A 62 13.02 8.94 -1.95
N ILE A 63 11.75 8.61 -1.73
CA ILE A 63 10.82 8.20 -2.78
C ILE A 63 9.52 8.98 -2.61
N ALA A 64 9.02 9.55 -3.69
CA ALA A 64 7.67 10.06 -3.78
C ALA A 64 6.99 9.43 -5.00
N THR A 65 5.83 8.80 -4.80
CA THR A 65 5.02 8.22 -5.87
C THR A 65 3.86 9.14 -6.22
N PHE A 66 3.52 9.18 -7.50
CA PHE A 66 2.49 10.01 -8.08
C PHE A 66 1.73 9.24 -9.15
N VAL A 67 0.56 9.73 -9.51
CA VAL A 67 -0.24 9.18 -10.60
C VAL A 67 -0.68 7.75 -10.30
N PRO A 68 -1.72 7.57 -9.47
CA PRO A 68 -2.13 6.29 -8.94
C PRO A 68 -2.75 5.32 -9.96
N LEU A 69 -2.82 4.04 -9.60
CA LEU A 69 -3.67 3.01 -10.22
C LEU A 69 -3.43 2.87 -11.74
N GLN A 70 -2.17 2.87 -12.16
CA GLN A 70 -1.82 2.82 -13.57
C GLN A 70 -1.98 1.41 -14.10
N ASN A 71 -3.12 1.14 -14.75
CA ASN A 71 -3.32 -0.13 -15.44
C ASN A 71 -2.25 -0.31 -16.55
N PRO A 72 -1.50 -1.43 -16.56
CA PRO A 72 -0.41 -1.63 -17.53
C PRO A 72 -0.89 -1.65 -18.99
N HIS A 73 -2.14 -2.04 -19.21
CA HIS A 73 -2.81 -2.08 -20.51
C HIS A 73 -3.68 -0.84 -20.78
N GLY A 74 -3.45 0.28 -20.08
CA GLY A 74 -4.27 1.49 -20.12
C GLY A 74 -4.18 2.38 -21.37
N GLY A 75 -3.73 1.85 -22.52
CA GLY A 75 -3.63 2.61 -23.77
C GLY A 75 -4.99 3.13 -24.30
N PRO A 76 -5.01 3.97 -25.36
CA PRO A 76 -3.90 4.31 -26.27
C PRO A 76 -2.99 5.44 -25.78
N ASN A 77 -3.40 6.19 -24.74
CA ASN A 77 -2.56 7.16 -24.04
C ASN A 77 -2.13 6.54 -22.72
N TYR A 78 -0.82 6.47 -22.48
CA TYR A 78 -0.29 5.88 -21.26
C TYR A 78 -0.01 6.96 -20.22
N TYR A 79 0.14 6.55 -18.97
CA TYR A 79 0.41 7.43 -17.84
C TYR A 79 1.77 8.11 -17.98
N THR A 80 1.87 9.35 -17.51
CA THR A 80 3.10 10.17 -17.53
C THR A 80 3.07 11.20 -16.41
N PHE A 81 4.20 11.82 -16.11
CA PHE A 81 4.24 13.03 -15.27
C PHE A 81 3.71 14.25 -16.06
N GLY A 82 3.04 15.16 -15.36
CA GLY A 82 2.50 16.38 -15.97
C GLY A 82 3.59 17.45 -16.19
N GLN A 83 3.51 18.18 -17.31
CA GLN A 83 4.45 19.27 -17.64
C GLN A 83 4.16 20.59 -16.92
N ASN A 84 2.95 20.75 -16.42
CA ASN A 84 2.42 21.95 -15.76
C ASN A 84 2.17 21.69 -14.26
N ILE A 85 2.97 20.79 -13.68
CA ILE A 85 2.99 20.49 -12.26
C ILE A 85 4.38 20.80 -11.75
N ARG A 86 4.46 21.36 -10.56
CA ARG A 86 5.68 21.40 -9.77
C ARG A 86 5.64 20.24 -8.79
N TYR A 87 6.49 19.24 -9.03
CA TYR A 87 6.71 18.12 -8.11
C TYR A 87 7.92 18.43 -7.22
N GLU A 88 7.73 18.33 -5.91
CA GLU A 88 8.78 18.64 -4.94
C GLU A 88 8.88 17.57 -3.84
N ILE A 89 10.12 17.20 -3.49
CA ILE A 89 10.45 16.48 -2.27
C ILE A 89 11.16 17.45 -1.35
N HIS A 90 10.65 17.58 -0.14
CA HIS A 90 11.04 18.56 0.86
C HIS A 90 11.70 17.87 2.04
N ILE A 91 12.78 18.45 2.55
CA ILE A 91 13.54 17.93 3.68
C ILE A 91 13.82 19.07 4.67
N ASP A 92 13.34 18.87 5.89
CA ASP A 92 13.66 19.68 7.07
C ASP A 92 14.72 18.94 7.89
N ASN A 93 15.78 19.65 8.26
CA ASN A 93 16.83 19.10 9.12
C ASN A 93 17.11 19.96 10.35
N ASP A 94 16.38 21.04 10.55
CA ASP A 94 16.61 22.01 11.60
C ASP A 94 15.30 22.61 12.11
N ALA A 95 14.72 21.95 13.11
CA ALA A 95 13.47 22.40 13.75
C ALA A 95 13.52 23.81 14.36
N SER A 96 14.68 24.47 14.43
CA SER A 96 14.78 25.88 14.85
C SER A 96 14.45 26.87 13.73
N LYS A 97 14.38 26.41 12.49
CA LYS A 97 14.07 27.20 11.30
C LYS A 97 12.68 26.82 10.79
N PRO A 98 11.79 27.80 10.55
CA PRO A 98 10.54 27.53 9.86
C PRO A 98 10.77 27.23 8.38
N GLY A 99 10.11 26.21 7.85
CA GLY A 99 10.22 25.80 6.45
C GLY A 99 11.32 24.76 6.21
N ASP A 100 11.39 24.26 4.97
CA ASP A 100 12.34 23.21 4.61
C ASP A 100 13.73 23.81 4.29
N GLU A 101 14.82 23.16 4.73
CA GLU A 101 16.16 23.58 4.32
C GLU A 101 16.50 23.15 2.90
N ILE A 102 16.05 21.95 2.51
CA ILE A 102 16.43 21.31 1.26
C ILE A 102 15.16 20.97 0.48
N VAL A 103 15.11 21.42 -0.78
CA VAL A 103 14.01 21.11 -1.69
C VAL A 103 14.58 20.54 -2.97
N TYR A 104 14.10 19.36 -3.37
CA TYR A 104 14.29 18.83 -4.71
C TYR A 104 13.08 19.16 -5.55
N ARG A 105 13.26 19.89 -6.65
CA ARG A 105 12.21 20.18 -7.62
C ARG A 105 12.46 19.39 -8.90
N ILE A 106 11.41 18.73 -9.39
CA ILE A 106 11.46 17.95 -10.62
C ILE A 106 10.49 18.56 -11.62
N THR A 107 11.01 18.95 -12.78
CA THR A 107 10.22 19.52 -13.87
C THR A 107 10.29 18.60 -15.07
N PHE A 108 9.13 18.18 -15.59
CA PHE A 108 9.03 17.25 -16.70
C PHE A 108 8.69 17.97 -18.01
N THR A 109 9.24 17.46 -19.11
CA THR A 109 8.93 17.89 -20.47
C THR A 109 8.55 16.66 -21.30
N VAL A 110 7.48 16.77 -22.09
CA VAL A 110 6.93 15.68 -22.89
C VAL A 110 6.93 16.08 -24.35
N ARG A 111 7.47 15.22 -25.22
CA ARG A 111 7.49 15.43 -26.67
C ARG A 111 7.08 14.19 -27.45
N ASN A 112 6.49 14.41 -28.63
CA ASN A 112 6.19 13.33 -29.58
C ASN A 112 7.30 13.21 -30.62
N GLU A 113 7.85 12.01 -30.83
CA GLU A 113 8.87 11.75 -31.87
C GLU A 113 8.26 11.36 -33.23
N ASP A 114 7.04 10.81 -33.26
CA ASP A 114 6.25 10.54 -34.48
C ASP A 114 4.76 10.86 -34.26
N PRO A 115 4.35 12.14 -34.31
CA PRO A 115 2.95 12.52 -34.08
C PRO A 115 2.00 12.07 -35.21
N THR A 116 2.50 11.42 -36.27
CA THR A 116 1.67 10.95 -37.41
C THR A 116 0.97 9.62 -37.14
N THR A 117 1.28 8.96 -36.02
CA THR A 117 0.69 7.68 -35.63
C THR A 117 -0.02 7.77 -34.28
N PHE A 118 -1.04 6.94 -34.09
CA PHE A 118 -1.69 6.75 -32.79
C PHE A 118 -0.91 5.80 -31.87
N PHE A 119 0.08 5.06 -32.40
CA PHE A 119 0.91 4.20 -31.57
C PHE A 119 1.86 5.03 -30.70
N ASN A 120 1.97 4.67 -29.42
CA ASN A 120 2.91 5.35 -28.54
C ASN A 120 4.37 5.02 -28.88
N ILE A 121 4.64 3.83 -29.41
CA ILE A 121 5.96 3.41 -29.83
C ILE A 121 5.87 2.73 -31.19
N ARG A 122 6.70 3.16 -32.15
CA ARG A 122 6.81 2.56 -33.48
C ARG A 122 8.13 2.95 -34.14
N LEU A 123 8.76 2.00 -34.83
CA LEU A 123 9.96 2.18 -35.66
C LEU A 123 11.09 2.93 -34.94
N GLY A 124 11.38 2.52 -33.70
CA GLY A 124 12.41 3.12 -32.85
C GLY A 124 12.08 4.49 -32.26
N LYS A 125 10.86 5.02 -32.48
CA LYS A 125 10.40 6.31 -31.97
C LYS A 125 9.39 6.15 -30.84
N GLN A 126 9.40 7.08 -29.90
CA GLN A 126 8.49 7.17 -28.76
C GLN A 126 7.71 8.49 -28.79
N ASN A 127 6.38 8.38 -28.86
CA ASN A 127 5.48 9.48 -28.53
C ASN A 127 5.35 9.60 -27.00
N GLN A 128 4.96 10.80 -26.54
CA GLN A 128 4.97 11.15 -25.13
C GLN A 128 6.31 10.83 -24.43
N LYS A 129 7.42 10.98 -25.15
CA LYS A 129 8.76 10.83 -24.60
C LYS A 129 8.99 11.91 -23.56
N THR A 130 9.25 11.48 -22.34
CA THR A 130 9.31 12.36 -21.18
C THR A 130 10.75 12.47 -20.71
N THR A 131 11.22 13.69 -20.53
CA THR A 131 12.51 14.03 -19.91
C THR A 131 12.28 14.90 -18.68
N TYR A 132 13.27 15.01 -17.82
CA TYR A 132 13.16 15.79 -16.60
C TYR A 132 14.44 16.55 -16.25
N VAL A 133 14.24 17.67 -15.57
CA VAL A 133 15.27 18.41 -14.84
C VAL A 133 15.06 18.14 -13.36
N VAL A 134 16.14 17.84 -12.63
CA VAL A 134 16.16 17.87 -11.16
C VAL A 134 16.95 19.08 -10.72
N GLU A 135 16.32 19.92 -9.91
CA GLU A 135 16.95 21.05 -9.26
C GLU A 135 16.95 20.84 -7.75
N ARG A 136 17.99 21.33 -7.08
CA ARG A 136 18.10 21.28 -5.62
C ARG A 136 18.31 22.68 -5.06
N SER A 137 17.52 23.04 -4.05
CA SER A 137 17.75 24.18 -3.16
C SER A 137 18.40 23.72 -1.86
N GLY A 138 19.17 24.62 -1.23
CA GLY A 138 19.68 24.45 0.14
C GLY A 138 19.41 25.70 1.00
N ASP A 139 18.46 26.53 0.58
CA ASP A 139 18.12 27.83 1.17
C ASP A 139 16.59 28.03 1.25
N GLY A 140 15.85 26.93 1.39
CA GLY A 140 14.38 26.93 1.50
C GLY A 140 13.66 27.37 0.24
N GLY A 141 14.12 26.88 -0.92
CA GLY A 141 13.47 27.11 -2.21
C GLY A 141 13.67 28.52 -2.79
N LYS A 142 14.57 29.34 -2.22
CA LYS A 142 14.85 30.69 -2.74
C LYS A 142 15.71 30.64 -4.00
N THR A 143 16.73 29.79 -4.00
CA THR A 143 17.58 29.55 -5.16
C THR A 143 17.69 28.06 -5.47
N PHE A 144 17.79 27.75 -6.75
CA PHE A 144 17.85 26.37 -7.24
C PHE A 144 19.11 26.16 -8.07
N SER A 145 19.69 24.98 -7.91
CA SER A 145 20.85 24.52 -8.66
C SER A 145 20.49 23.24 -9.41
N THR A 146 20.68 23.23 -10.73
CA THR A 146 20.42 22.05 -11.55
C THR A 146 21.39 20.92 -11.18
N ARG A 147 20.84 19.73 -10.93
CA ARG A 147 21.57 18.50 -10.62
C ARG A 147 21.49 17.48 -11.75
N VAL A 148 20.35 17.43 -12.42
CA VAL A 148 20.12 16.65 -13.64
C VAL A 148 19.46 17.57 -14.65
N MET A 149 20.00 17.67 -15.87
CA MET A 149 19.45 18.52 -16.94
C MET A 149 18.62 17.74 -17.96
N ASP A 150 19.07 16.55 -18.36
CA ASP A 150 18.46 15.74 -19.42
C ASP A 150 18.13 14.32 -18.92
N GLY A 151 17.50 14.23 -17.73
CA GLY A 151 17.03 12.96 -17.21
C GLY A 151 15.96 12.36 -18.12
N VAL A 152 15.93 11.04 -18.28
CA VAL A 152 14.96 10.35 -19.14
C VAL A 152 14.02 9.54 -18.28
N VAL A 153 12.71 9.65 -18.53
CA VAL A 153 11.71 8.72 -18.02
C VAL A 153 11.63 7.53 -18.98
N PRO A 154 11.83 6.28 -18.52
CA PRO A 154 11.69 5.13 -19.41
C PRO A 154 10.23 5.05 -19.90
N PRO A 155 9.97 4.56 -21.12
CA PRO A 155 8.61 4.41 -21.61
C PRO A 155 7.81 3.48 -20.69
N ASN A 156 6.48 3.62 -20.71
CA ASN A 156 5.59 2.62 -20.15
C ASN A 156 5.89 1.22 -20.72
N ASN A 157 5.75 0.18 -19.91
CA ASN A 157 5.98 -1.21 -20.33
C ASN A 157 4.79 -1.72 -21.16
N ILE A 158 4.64 -1.21 -22.38
CA ILE A 158 3.44 -1.43 -23.21
C ILE A 158 3.26 -2.90 -23.61
N GLY A 159 4.37 -3.58 -23.84
CA GLY A 159 4.39 -4.98 -24.27
C GLY A 159 5.45 -5.29 -25.32
N SER A 160 5.59 -6.58 -25.61
CA SER A 160 6.68 -7.17 -26.38
C SER A 160 6.86 -6.53 -27.75
N ARG A 161 5.77 -6.23 -28.47
CA ARG A 161 5.86 -5.61 -29.81
C ARG A 161 6.42 -4.19 -29.79
N SER A 162 6.07 -3.42 -28.75
CA SER A 162 6.52 -2.03 -28.59
C SER A 162 7.93 -1.96 -28.01
N ILE A 163 8.29 -2.87 -27.10
CA ILE A 163 9.58 -2.83 -26.41
C ILE A 163 10.65 -3.64 -27.15
N THR A 164 10.48 -4.96 -27.26
CA THR A 164 11.48 -5.89 -27.80
C THR A 164 11.36 -6.13 -29.30
N GLY A 165 10.18 -5.88 -29.88
CA GLY A 165 9.92 -6.12 -31.30
C GLY A 165 10.68 -5.16 -32.23
N GLY A 166 11.01 -5.64 -33.43
CA GLY A 166 11.72 -4.85 -34.45
C GLY A 166 10.92 -3.66 -35.01
N ALA A 167 9.59 -3.66 -34.84
CA ALA A 167 8.74 -2.50 -35.13
C ALA A 167 8.60 -1.55 -33.94
N GLY A 168 9.17 -1.89 -32.77
CA GLY A 168 9.17 -1.11 -31.54
C GLY A 168 10.53 -0.45 -31.28
N LEU A 169 10.99 -0.45 -30.02
CA LEU A 169 12.31 0.05 -29.63
C LEU A 169 13.45 -0.96 -29.83
N ASN A 170 13.12 -2.23 -30.12
CA ASN A 170 14.08 -3.31 -30.37
C ASN A 170 15.13 -3.45 -29.24
N THR A 171 14.68 -3.36 -27.98
CA THR A 171 15.51 -3.46 -26.77
C THR A 171 14.75 -4.18 -25.65
N THR A 172 15.39 -4.50 -24.52
CA THR A 172 14.71 -5.07 -23.35
C THR A 172 14.18 -3.96 -22.43
N TYR A 173 13.07 -4.23 -21.72
CA TYR A 173 12.54 -3.26 -20.76
C TYR A 173 13.53 -3.01 -19.61
N SER A 174 14.19 -4.07 -19.11
CA SER A 174 15.23 -3.94 -18.10
C SER A 174 16.37 -3.02 -18.52
N LYS A 175 16.76 -3.02 -19.81
CA LYS A 175 17.75 -2.06 -20.30
C LYS A 175 17.21 -0.62 -20.25
N LEU A 176 15.99 -0.39 -20.70
CA LEU A 176 15.36 0.94 -20.66
C LEU A 176 15.26 1.48 -19.22
N PHE A 177 14.84 0.62 -18.28
CA PHE A 177 14.73 0.95 -16.87
C PHE A 177 16.09 1.30 -16.24
N ASN A 178 17.12 0.47 -16.49
CA ASN A 178 18.46 0.70 -15.95
C ASN A 178 19.17 1.91 -16.59
N ASP A 179 19.00 2.12 -17.90
CA ASP A 179 19.58 3.27 -18.61
C ASP A 179 18.98 4.61 -18.13
N ALA A 180 17.78 4.59 -17.53
CA ALA A 180 17.13 5.78 -16.96
C ALA A 180 17.70 6.20 -15.59
N ILE A 181 18.55 5.38 -14.96
CA ILE A 181 19.19 5.70 -13.69
C ILE A 181 20.34 6.68 -13.92
N VAL A 182 20.22 7.88 -13.36
CA VAL A 182 21.27 8.90 -13.41
C VAL A 182 22.13 8.80 -12.15
N THR A 183 23.46 8.69 -12.31
CA THR A 183 24.42 8.74 -11.19
C THR A 183 25.18 10.07 -11.22
N LEU A 184 25.15 10.81 -10.11
CA LEU A 184 25.83 12.10 -9.94
C LEU A 184 27.26 11.92 -9.44
N SER A 185 28.08 12.97 -9.57
CA SER A 185 29.49 12.96 -9.17
C SER A 185 29.73 12.73 -7.68
N ASN A 186 28.77 13.09 -6.82
CA ASN A 186 28.80 12.82 -5.38
C ASN A 186 28.28 11.41 -5.03
N GLY A 187 28.03 10.56 -6.03
CA GLY A 187 27.49 9.22 -5.87
C GLY A 187 25.97 9.14 -5.66
N SER A 188 25.26 10.27 -5.64
CA SER A 188 23.79 10.24 -5.57
C SER A 188 23.22 9.57 -6.82
N LYS A 189 22.07 8.91 -6.69
CA LYS A 189 21.36 8.31 -7.81
C LYS A 189 19.95 8.86 -7.92
N VAL A 190 19.48 9.03 -9.15
CA VAL A 190 18.13 9.52 -9.46
C VAL A 190 17.47 8.58 -10.47
N TYR A 191 16.20 8.23 -10.21
CA TYR A 191 15.31 7.57 -11.15
C TYR A 191 13.97 8.29 -11.13
N CYS A 192 13.39 8.55 -12.30
CA CYS A 192 12.02 9.01 -12.42
C CYS A 192 11.31 8.17 -13.48
N GLY A 193 10.20 7.54 -13.13
CA GLY A 193 9.42 6.77 -14.11
C GLY A 193 8.43 5.77 -13.53
N PRO A 194 7.78 5.00 -14.42
CA PRO A 194 6.85 3.96 -14.01
C PRO A 194 7.55 2.87 -13.22
N ILE A 195 6.91 2.41 -12.16
CA ILE A 195 7.27 1.26 -11.34
C ILE A 195 6.00 0.49 -10.98
N ASP A 196 6.15 -0.76 -10.53
CA ASP A 196 5.08 -1.45 -9.81
C ASP A 196 4.74 -0.67 -8.53
N ASP A 197 3.47 -0.63 -8.13
CA ASP A 197 3.09 0.10 -6.92
C ASP A 197 3.68 -0.55 -5.67
N PRO A 198 4.54 0.14 -4.90
CA PRO A 198 5.19 -0.48 -3.74
C PRO A 198 4.24 -0.62 -2.54
N PHE A 199 3.07 0.04 -2.55
CA PHE A 199 2.11 -0.06 -1.47
C PHE A 199 1.22 -1.29 -1.64
N PHE A 200 0.92 -1.95 -0.52
CA PHE A 200 0.13 -3.17 -0.51
C PHE A 200 -0.93 -3.11 0.56
N VAL A 201 -2.19 -3.30 0.16
CA VAL A 201 -3.32 -3.27 1.09
C VAL A 201 -4.57 -3.81 0.41
N ASP A 202 -5.48 -4.41 1.18
CA ASP A 202 -6.82 -4.69 0.68
C ASP A 202 -7.70 -3.44 0.69
N LEU A 203 -7.55 -2.60 -0.34
CA LEU A 203 -8.33 -1.36 -0.49
C LEU A 203 -9.83 -1.61 -0.43
N GLY A 204 -10.29 -2.69 -1.06
CA GLY A 204 -11.70 -3.06 -1.02
C GLY A 204 -12.16 -3.36 0.41
N GLY A 205 -11.34 -4.08 1.19
CA GLY A 205 -11.64 -4.39 2.59
C GLY A 205 -11.53 -3.18 3.52
N VAL A 206 -10.49 -2.35 3.37
CA VAL A 206 -10.28 -1.13 4.16
C VAL A 206 -11.52 -0.24 4.07
N PHE A 207 -11.97 0.05 2.86
CA PHE A 207 -13.05 1.01 2.65
C PHE A 207 -14.45 0.37 2.61
N ASP A 208 -14.55 -0.95 2.67
CA ASP A 208 -15.74 -1.69 3.10
C ASP A 208 -15.78 -1.77 4.64
N LEU A 209 -15.76 -0.61 5.29
CA LEU A 209 -15.84 -0.43 6.75
C LEU A 209 -14.78 -1.23 7.56
N GLY A 210 -13.53 -1.25 7.12
CA GLY A 210 -12.44 -1.86 7.85
C GLY A 210 -12.53 -3.39 7.94
N ASN A 211 -13.06 -4.03 6.89
CA ASN A 211 -13.17 -5.49 6.73
C ASN A 211 -11.79 -6.14 6.47
N LEU A 212 -10.87 -5.98 7.43
CA LEU A 212 -9.49 -6.43 7.41
C LEU A 212 -9.24 -7.36 8.61
N PRO A 213 -8.83 -8.63 8.40
CA PRO A 213 -8.89 -9.32 7.12
C PRO A 213 -10.37 -9.51 6.71
N ARG A 214 -10.62 -9.86 5.45
CA ARG A 214 -12.01 -10.05 5.00
C ARG A 214 -12.73 -11.15 5.78
N GLN A 215 -13.97 -10.87 6.18
CA GLN A 215 -14.83 -11.81 6.90
C GLN A 215 -15.62 -12.72 5.95
N GLY A 216 -16.38 -13.67 6.51
CA GLY A 216 -17.32 -14.51 5.73
C GLY A 216 -16.66 -15.54 4.82
N GLY A 217 -15.37 -15.84 5.01
CA GLY A 217 -14.61 -16.76 4.15
C GLY A 217 -14.11 -16.11 2.85
N GLU A 218 -14.29 -14.80 2.69
CA GLU A 218 -13.64 -14.05 1.63
C GLU A 218 -12.12 -14.01 1.84
N LYS A 219 -11.38 -14.01 0.74
CA LYS A 219 -9.93 -13.84 0.77
C LYS A 219 -9.59 -12.37 0.66
N SER A 220 -8.74 -11.87 1.56
CA SER A 220 -8.10 -10.57 1.38
C SER A 220 -7.33 -10.54 0.07
N ARG A 221 -7.31 -9.38 -0.59
CA ARG A 221 -6.66 -9.19 -1.89
C ARG A 221 -5.92 -7.88 -1.85
N ASP A 222 -4.68 -7.88 -2.30
CA ASP A 222 -3.98 -6.64 -2.58
C ASP A 222 -4.72 -5.90 -3.71
N GLY A 223 -5.22 -4.71 -3.39
CA GLY A 223 -5.98 -3.86 -4.30
C GLY A 223 -5.10 -3.07 -5.26
N LEU A 224 -3.79 -3.00 -4.99
CA LEU A 224 -2.79 -2.32 -5.80
C LEU A 224 -1.94 -3.29 -6.61
N ALA A 225 -1.99 -4.59 -6.27
CA ALA A 225 -1.37 -5.63 -7.08
C ALA A 225 -1.76 -5.52 -8.57
N CYS A 226 -0.79 -5.81 -9.43
CA CYS A 226 -0.93 -5.68 -10.88
C CYS A 226 -1.21 -4.25 -11.39
N THR A 227 -0.98 -3.21 -10.57
CA THR A 227 -1.02 -1.81 -10.99
C THR A 227 0.37 -1.18 -10.93
N ASN A 228 0.58 -0.16 -11.75
CA ASN A 228 1.81 0.64 -11.70
C ASN A 228 1.52 1.99 -11.05
N THR A 229 2.59 2.69 -10.66
CA THR A 229 2.55 4.12 -10.29
C THR A 229 3.80 4.82 -10.84
N SER A 230 3.89 6.14 -10.73
CA SER A 230 5.05 6.91 -11.20
C SER A 230 5.89 7.40 -10.04
N ALA A 231 7.15 6.96 -9.94
CA ALA A 231 8.01 7.31 -8.82
C ALA A 231 9.08 8.33 -9.19
N ILE A 232 9.39 9.21 -8.24
CA ILE A 232 10.60 10.03 -8.18
C ILE A 232 11.44 9.46 -7.04
N ILE A 233 12.62 8.92 -7.36
CA ILE A 233 13.49 8.19 -6.43
C ILE A 233 14.85 8.88 -6.43
N ILE A 234 15.29 9.35 -5.26
CA ILE A 234 16.55 10.05 -5.06
C ILE A 234 17.30 9.37 -3.92
N GLU A 235 18.45 8.78 -4.21
CA GLU A 235 19.39 8.26 -3.21
C GLU A 235 20.55 9.24 -3.03
N VAL A 236 20.75 9.76 -1.83
CA VAL A 236 21.70 10.86 -1.53
C VAL A 236 22.57 10.56 -0.32
N PRO A 237 23.83 11.05 -0.27
CA PRO A 237 24.69 10.86 0.89
C PRO A 237 24.10 11.56 2.12
N ILE A 238 24.16 10.90 3.28
CA ILE A 238 23.73 11.46 4.58
C ILE A 238 24.40 12.82 4.82
N SER A 239 25.68 12.97 4.47
CA SER A 239 26.44 14.21 4.63
C SER A 239 25.83 15.43 3.90
N THR A 240 24.96 15.22 2.92
CA THR A 240 24.26 16.30 2.19
C THR A 240 22.91 16.67 2.78
N LEU A 241 22.45 15.92 3.79
CA LEU A 241 21.19 16.09 4.50
C LEU A 241 21.38 16.60 5.94
N LEU A 242 22.62 16.53 6.46
CA LEU A 242 22.94 17.04 7.78
C LEU A 242 22.69 18.55 7.89
N LYS A 243 22.15 18.96 9.03
CA LYS A 243 22.08 20.38 9.40
C LYS A 243 23.46 20.98 9.58
N GLU A 244 23.55 22.29 9.45
CA GLU A 244 24.80 23.03 9.63
C GLU A 244 25.40 22.77 11.03
N GLY A 245 26.69 22.45 11.07
CA GLY A 245 27.42 22.19 12.32
C GLY A 245 27.23 20.79 12.91
N ALA A 246 26.39 19.93 12.33
CA ALA A 246 26.30 18.53 12.76
C ALA A 246 27.65 17.80 12.53
N PRO A 247 28.06 16.89 13.43
CA PRO A 247 29.28 16.11 13.24
C PRO A 247 29.14 15.18 12.02
N ALA A 248 30.26 14.82 11.40
CA ALA A 248 30.26 13.92 10.23
C ALA A 248 29.88 12.47 10.58
N THR A 249 30.05 12.08 11.84
CA THR A 249 29.64 10.78 12.38
C THR A 249 28.68 10.97 13.56
N PRO A 250 27.59 10.19 13.65
CA PRO A 250 26.65 10.32 14.75
C PRO A 250 27.30 9.88 16.06
N ARG A 251 26.95 10.52 17.16
CA ARG A 251 27.43 10.19 18.52
C ARG A 251 26.98 8.79 18.94
N ASN A 252 25.76 8.40 18.54
CA ASN A 252 25.17 7.09 18.74
C ASN A 252 23.93 6.94 17.83
N ILE A 253 23.26 5.79 17.89
CA ILE A 253 22.09 5.47 17.05
C ILE A 253 20.83 6.33 17.34
N LEU A 254 20.83 7.14 18.41
CA LEU A 254 19.74 8.05 18.79
C LEU A 254 20.16 9.53 18.70
N ASP A 255 21.16 9.86 17.86
CA ASP A 255 21.68 11.22 17.77
C ASP A 255 20.63 12.18 17.20
N PRO A 256 20.22 13.25 17.94
CA PRO A 256 19.27 14.26 17.45
C PRO A 256 19.80 15.06 16.25
N ASP A 257 21.12 15.14 16.06
CA ASP A 257 21.69 15.92 14.95
C ASP A 257 21.55 15.20 13.58
N TYR A 258 21.01 13.98 13.58
CA TYR A 258 20.82 13.11 12.43
C TYR A 258 19.34 12.86 12.07
N VAL A 259 18.43 13.63 12.67
CA VAL A 259 16.99 13.55 12.38
C VAL A 259 16.63 14.52 11.25
N ILE A 260 15.87 14.01 10.28
CA ILE A 260 15.26 14.81 9.20
C ILE A 260 13.76 14.52 9.11
N GLY A 261 12.99 15.52 8.67
CA GLY A 261 11.61 15.41 8.23
C GLY A 261 11.56 15.35 6.71
N VAL A 262 10.73 14.48 6.14
CA VAL A 262 10.59 14.32 4.69
C VAL A 262 9.10 14.31 4.32
N TRP A 263 8.75 15.08 3.31
CA TRP A 263 7.42 15.07 2.71
C TRP A 263 7.52 15.42 1.22
N ALA A 264 6.45 15.20 0.47
CA ALA A 264 6.38 15.55 -0.95
C ALA A 264 5.10 16.32 -1.25
N SER A 265 5.15 17.10 -2.34
CA SER A 265 4.02 17.91 -2.77
C SER A 265 3.91 18.00 -4.29
N ALA A 266 2.70 18.30 -4.74
CA ALA A 266 2.42 18.69 -6.11
C ALA A 266 1.69 20.04 -6.10
N SER A 267 2.19 20.97 -6.93
CA SER A 267 1.58 22.30 -7.09
C SER A 267 1.16 22.57 -8.53
N ARG A 268 0.09 23.35 -8.69
CA ARG A 268 -0.46 23.84 -9.97
C ARG A 268 -0.37 25.34 -10.07
N GLN A 269 -0.30 25.88 -11.28
CA GLN A 269 -0.51 27.31 -11.48
C GLN A 269 -1.98 27.66 -11.27
N ALA A 270 -2.24 28.76 -10.57
CA ALA A 270 -3.57 29.16 -10.11
C ALA A 270 -4.61 29.37 -11.24
N VAL A 271 -4.17 29.66 -12.46
CA VAL A 271 -5.05 29.90 -13.61
C VAL A 271 -4.75 28.90 -14.73
N ARG A 272 -5.76 28.15 -15.14
CA ARG A 272 -5.80 27.36 -16.38
C ARG A 272 -6.79 27.98 -17.35
N THR A 273 -6.33 28.36 -18.54
CA THR A 273 -7.18 28.88 -19.61
C THR A 273 -7.30 27.84 -20.72
N LEU A 274 -8.52 27.38 -20.97
CA LEU A 274 -8.83 26.44 -22.05
C LEU A 274 -9.15 27.17 -23.34
N THR A 275 -8.61 26.68 -24.45
CA THR A 275 -8.93 27.10 -25.82
C THR A 275 -9.27 25.87 -26.67
N PRO A 276 -9.97 25.99 -27.81
CA PRO A 276 -10.16 24.86 -28.70
C PRO A 276 -8.84 24.16 -29.07
N GLY A 277 -8.66 22.91 -28.62
CA GLY A 277 -7.47 22.11 -28.89
C GLY A 277 -6.20 22.50 -28.11
N GLY A 278 -6.30 23.38 -27.11
CA GLY A 278 -5.13 23.84 -26.36
C GLY A 278 -5.46 24.41 -24.99
N GLU A 279 -4.41 24.64 -24.22
CA GLU A 279 -4.51 25.21 -22.88
C GLU A 279 -3.26 26.04 -22.56
N SER A 280 -3.40 26.96 -21.61
CA SER A 280 -2.29 27.73 -21.05
C SER A 280 -2.45 27.89 -19.54
N PHE A 281 -1.33 28.11 -18.86
CA PHE A 281 -1.24 28.15 -17.41
C PHE A 281 -0.52 29.42 -16.96
N SER A 282 -1.00 30.06 -15.89
CA SER A 282 -0.42 31.31 -15.37
C SER A 282 -0.76 31.54 -13.90
N GLY A 283 -0.13 32.55 -13.30
CA GLY A 283 -0.30 32.90 -11.88
C GLY A 283 0.63 32.13 -10.95
N ASN A 284 0.39 32.30 -9.65
CA ASN A 284 1.18 31.69 -8.59
C ASN A 284 1.02 30.16 -8.58
N TRP A 285 2.03 29.47 -8.06
CA TRP A 285 1.94 28.05 -7.78
C TRP A 285 1.16 27.85 -6.47
N ILE A 286 0.19 26.94 -6.50
CA ILE A 286 -0.68 26.56 -5.39
C ILE A 286 -0.49 25.08 -5.16
N GLN A 287 -0.17 24.70 -3.92
CA GLN A 287 -0.13 23.31 -3.52
C GLN A 287 -1.54 22.72 -3.60
N VAL A 288 -1.67 21.59 -4.30
CA VAL A 288 -2.95 20.89 -4.47
C VAL A 288 -2.93 19.47 -3.91
N SER A 289 -1.74 18.96 -3.60
CA SER A 289 -1.52 17.66 -2.97
C SER A 289 -0.23 17.71 -2.17
N ARG A 290 -0.25 17.04 -1.01
CA ARG A 290 0.93 16.77 -0.20
C ARG A 290 0.82 15.41 0.46
N LEU A 291 1.95 14.86 0.86
CA LEU A 291 1.99 13.67 1.70
C LEU A 291 3.31 13.61 2.47
N GLY A 292 3.22 13.36 3.77
CA GLY A 292 4.33 13.07 4.66
C GLY A 292 4.17 11.68 5.26
N MET A 293 3.50 11.59 6.42
CA MET A 293 3.17 10.30 7.03
C MET A 293 2.12 9.57 6.18
N PRO A 294 2.27 8.23 6.02
CA PRO A 294 1.30 7.44 5.30
C PRO A 294 -0.07 7.50 5.99
N LEU A 295 -1.13 7.32 5.20
CA LEU A 295 -2.51 7.16 5.68
C LEU A 295 -3.09 8.36 6.46
N THR A 296 -2.34 9.44 6.70
CA THR A 296 -2.84 10.66 7.34
C THR A 296 -4.07 11.17 6.59
N ASN A 297 -3.94 11.38 5.29
CA ASN A 297 -5.05 11.89 4.50
C ASN A 297 -6.19 10.87 4.47
N GLU A 298 -5.90 9.57 4.39
CA GLU A 298 -6.82 8.48 4.10
C GLU A 298 -7.71 8.11 5.28
N VAL A 299 -7.13 7.92 6.47
CA VAL A 299 -7.81 7.34 7.64
C VAL A 299 -7.85 8.27 8.86
N VAL A 300 -7.07 9.34 8.89
CA VAL A 300 -7.09 10.33 9.99
C VAL A 300 -7.95 11.53 9.61
N ILE A 301 -7.73 12.12 8.43
CA ILE A 301 -8.45 13.31 8.00
C ILE A 301 -9.83 12.93 7.41
N PRO A 302 -10.95 13.42 7.98
CA PRO A 302 -12.28 13.16 7.43
C PRO A 302 -12.46 13.80 6.06
N ILE A 303 -13.32 13.18 5.23
CA ILE A 303 -13.55 13.59 3.82
C ILE A 303 -13.80 15.08 3.62
N GLY A 304 -14.51 15.75 4.55
CA GLY A 304 -14.81 17.18 4.45
C GLY A 304 -13.62 18.12 4.65
N PHE A 305 -12.48 17.59 5.13
CA PHE A 305 -11.27 18.35 5.42
C PHE A 305 -10.07 17.96 4.55
N LYS A 306 -10.18 16.91 3.71
CA LYS A 306 -9.04 16.38 2.94
C LYS A 306 -8.48 17.39 1.92
N ASP A 307 -9.35 18.11 1.21
CA ASP A 307 -8.92 19.17 0.27
C ASP A 307 -8.24 20.33 1.01
N TYR A 308 -8.76 20.68 2.20
CA TYR A 308 -8.16 21.71 3.04
C TYR A 308 -6.78 21.27 3.54
N TRP A 309 -6.66 20.04 4.07
CA TRP A 309 -5.40 19.45 4.48
C TRP A 309 -4.37 19.43 3.35
N ASN A 310 -4.76 19.02 2.14
CA ASN A 310 -3.91 19.04 0.94
C ASN A 310 -3.39 20.44 0.57
N SER A 311 -4.13 21.49 0.92
CA SER A 311 -3.75 22.87 0.63
C SER A 311 -2.73 23.47 1.61
N LEU A 312 -2.57 22.85 2.80
CA LEU A 312 -1.64 23.31 3.84
C LEU A 312 -0.25 22.70 3.65
N SER A 313 0.81 23.45 3.96
CA SER A 313 2.11 22.83 4.25
C SER A 313 2.14 22.24 5.68
N PRO A 314 3.09 21.34 6.01
CA PRO A 314 3.30 20.91 7.40
C PRO A 314 3.50 22.07 8.40
N TYR A 315 4.03 23.21 7.92
CA TYR A 315 4.27 24.41 8.73
C TYR A 315 3.04 25.30 8.90
N ASP A 316 2.11 25.29 7.94
CA ASP A 316 0.80 25.91 8.13
C ASP A 316 -0.02 25.06 9.12
N GLU A 317 0.04 23.73 8.96
CA GLU A 317 -0.67 22.74 9.79
C GLU A 317 -0.31 22.82 11.27
N ILE A 318 0.97 22.95 11.66
CA ILE A 318 1.32 23.08 13.09
C ILE A 318 0.67 24.31 13.75
N THR A 319 0.46 25.39 13.01
CA THR A 319 -0.22 26.58 13.54
C THR A 319 -1.74 26.46 13.48
N ASP A 320 -2.24 25.58 12.60
CA ASP A 320 -3.65 25.30 12.40
C ASP A 320 -4.13 24.09 13.21
N THR A 321 -4.55 24.39 14.43
CA THR A 321 -5.06 23.38 15.37
C THR A 321 -6.41 22.76 14.99
N LEU A 322 -7.01 23.13 13.84
CA LEU A 322 -8.30 22.59 13.40
C LEU A 322 -8.24 21.07 13.22
N LEU A 323 -7.12 20.55 12.73
CA LEU A 323 -6.96 19.14 12.36
C LEU A 323 -6.40 18.28 13.49
N ASP A 324 -5.74 18.89 14.50
CA ASP A 324 -5.16 18.19 15.67
C ASP A 324 -6.14 17.22 16.35
N GLY A 325 -7.42 17.61 16.42
CA GLY A 325 -8.48 16.84 17.06
C GLY A 325 -8.62 15.41 16.49
N PHE A 326 -8.34 15.24 15.19
CA PHE A 326 -8.40 13.94 14.52
C PHE A 326 -7.24 13.02 14.91
N PHE A 327 -6.14 13.56 15.42
CA PHE A 327 -5.03 12.76 15.95
C PHE A 327 -5.19 12.50 17.45
N TYR A 328 -5.70 13.47 18.21
CA TYR A 328 -5.97 13.31 19.65
C TYR A 328 -7.07 12.28 19.92
N ASN A 329 -8.03 12.17 19.00
CA ASN A 329 -9.15 11.23 19.05
C ASN A 329 -9.47 10.77 17.61
N PRO A 330 -8.70 9.82 17.05
CA PRO A 330 -8.96 9.34 15.70
C PRO A 330 -10.30 8.63 15.63
N GLU A 331 -11.06 8.88 14.57
CA GLU A 331 -12.36 8.23 14.33
C GLU A 331 -12.24 6.70 14.36
N LEU A 332 -11.13 6.17 13.85
CA LEU A 332 -10.82 4.74 13.85
C LEU A 332 -10.88 4.11 15.25
N SER A 333 -10.60 4.88 16.31
CA SER A 333 -10.69 4.40 17.70
C SER A 333 -12.12 4.03 18.12
N LEU A 334 -13.16 4.62 17.52
CA LEU A 334 -14.55 4.29 17.81
C LEU A 334 -14.89 2.84 17.42
N TYR A 335 -14.18 2.29 16.43
CA TYR A 335 -14.34 0.91 15.95
C TYR A 335 -13.47 -0.10 16.70
N MET A 336 -12.64 0.36 17.64
CA MET A 336 -11.81 -0.45 18.53
C MET A 336 -12.23 -0.31 20.01
N ASP A 337 -13.38 0.33 20.25
CA ASP A 337 -13.94 0.54 21.57
C ASP A 337 -15.37 0.00 21.60
N ASP A 338 -15.60 -1.04 22.41
CA ASP A 338 -16.89 -1.73 22.51
C ASP A 338 -17.99 -0.85 23.15
N ARG A 339 -17.63 0.31 23.70
CA ARG A 339 -18.60 1.33 24.15
C ARG A 339 -19.26 2.08 22.99
N PHE A 340 -18.66 2.00 21.79
CA PHE A 340 -19.13 2.65 20.57
C PHE A 340 -19.43 1.62 19.48
N PHE A 341 -18.56 1.52 18.46
CA PHE A 341 -18.76 0.68 17.28
C PHE A 341 -17.84 -0.56 17.29
N GLY A 342 -17.15 -0.86 18.38
CA GLY A 342 -16.24 -2.01 18.49
C GLY A 342 -16.88 -3.35 18.11
N GLY A 343 -18.16 -3.55 18.44
CA GLY A 343 -18.91 -4.75 18.04
C GLY A 343 -19.46 -4.73 16.61
N ALA A 344 -19.40 -3.59 15.91
CA ALA A 344 -20.00 -3.41 14.58
C ALA A 344 -19.09 -3.89 13.44
N VAL A 345 -17.77 -3.95 13.66
CA VAL A 345 -16.79 -4.40 12.66
C VAL A 345 -16.06 -5.64 13.19
N PRO A 346 -16.58 -6.86 12.93
CA PRO A 346 -16.01 -8.10 13.46
C PRO A 346 -14.54 -8.31 13.09
N ALA A 347 -14.12 -7.79 11.93
CA ALA A 347 -12.75 -7.89 11.45
C ALA A 347 -11.73 -7.22 12.41
N LEU A 348 -12.14 -6.14 13.07
CA LEU A 348 -11.32 -5.40 14.05
C LEU A 348 -11.48 -5.91 15.49
N SER A 349 -12.19 -7.02 15.72
CA SER A 349 -12.50 -7.54 17.07
C SER A 349 -11.28 -7.81 17.96
N LYS A 350 -10.12 -8.10 17.35
CA LYS A 350 -8.84 -8.29 18.07
C LYS A 350 -8.17 -6.99 18.52
N LEU A 351 -8.59 -5.86 17.97
CA LEU A 351 -8.01 -4.55 18.21
C LEU A 351 -8.90 -3.81 19.21
N ARG A 352 -8.46 -3.72 20.47
CA ARG A 352 -9.21 -3.07 21.55
C ARG A 352 -8.35 -2.10 22.30
N ILE A 353 -8.83 -0.88 22.48
CA ILE A 353 -8.09 0.20 23.15
C ILE A 353 -8.07 -0.02 24.66
N GLN A 354 -6.99 0.39 25.33
CA GLN A 354 -6.94 0.41 26.79
C GLN A 354 -7.96 1.39 27.37
N THR A 355 -8.88 0.89 28.20
CA THR A 355 -9.87 1.70 28.92
C THR A 355 -9.54 1.85 30.40
N LYS A 356 -8.59 1.06 30.91
CA LYS A 356 -8.23 0.99 32.33
C LYS A 356 -6.73 0.72 32.53
N SER A 357 -5.88 1.30 31.70
CA SER A 357 -4.43 1.16 31.86
C SER A 357 -3.99 1.66 33.23
N LEU A 358 -3.13 0.88 33.89
CA LEU A 358 -2.73 1.08 35.30
C LEU A 358 -3.90 1.31 36.27
N GLY A 359 -5.07 0.73 35.97
CA GLY A 359 -6.24 0.79 36.84
C GLY A 359 -7.10 2.04 36.71
N GLY A 360 -6.67 3.07 35.96
CA GLY A 360 -7.37 4.36 35.95
C GLY A 360 -7.20 5.26 34.73
N PHE A 361 -6.32 4.94 33.77
CA PHE A 361 -6.14 5.74 32.56
C PHE A 361 -6.91 5.13 31.38
N ASP A 362 -7.85 5.91 30.85
CA ASP A 362 -8.72 5.54 29.74
C ASP A 362 -8.26 6.27 28.47
N PHE A 363 -7.81 5.51 27.47
CA PHE A 363 -7.31 6.04 26.20
C PHE A 363 -8.34 6.01 25.07
N GLY A 364 -9.60 5.71 25.38
CA GLY A 364 -10.67 5.71 24.39
C GLY A 364 -11.05 7.11 23.87
N PHE A 365 -11.89 7.14 22.85
CA PHE A 365 -12.31 8.38 22.19
C PHE A 365 -12.96 9.37 23.19
N GLY A 366 -12.47 10.61 23.20
CA GLY A 366 -12.98 11.69 24.05
C GLY A 366 -12.65 11.52 25.54
N LYS A 367 -11.70 10.65 25.89
CA LYS A 367 -11.25 10.41 27.26
C LYS A 367 -9.99 11.19 27.58
N ASP A 368 -9.65 11.25 28.86
CA ASP A 368 -8.55 12.09 29.34
C ASP A 368 -7.17 11.48 29.10
N GLY A 369 -7.05 10.17 28.87
CA GLY A 369 -5.75 9.49 28.81
C GLY A 369 -4.92 9.83 30.04
N LEU A 370 -3.78 10.47 29.83
CA LEU A 370 -2.87 10.91 30.91
C LEU A 370 -3.12 12.35 31.40
N TYR A 371 -4.12 13.07 30.88
CA TYR A 371 -4.34 14.49 31.20
C TYR A 371 -4.57 14.76 32.70
N SER A 372 -5.10 13.79 33.44
CA SER A 372 -5.25 13.89 34.91
C SER A 372 -3.94 14.07 35.67
N LEU A 373 -2.79 13.78 35.03
CA LEU A 373 -1.46 14.00 35.60
C LEU A 373 -0.96 15.44 35.43
N LYS A 374 -1.66 16.29 34.66
CA LYS A 374 -1.23 17.67 34.38
C LYS A 374 -0.89 18.44 35.66
N GLY A 375 0.31 18.99 35.73
CA GLY A 375 0.81 19.74 36.90
C GLY A 375 1.24 18.87 38.09
N ASN A 376 1.22 17.55 37.98
CA ASN A 376 1.70 16.66 39.03
C ASN A 376 3.24 16.74 39.14
N PRO A 377 3.82 16.92 40.34
CA PRO A 377 5.27 16.96 40.54
C PRO A 377 6.03 15.72 40.03
N ALA A 378 5.36 14.56 39.92
CA ALA A 378 5.96 13.35 39.36
C ALA A 378 6.31 13.46 37.86
N LEU A 379 5.78 14.46 37.16
CA LEU A 379 6.11 14.72 35.76
C LEU A 379 7.43 15.48 35.58
N ALA A 380 8.01 16.06 36.65
CA ALA A 380 9.16 16.94 36.55
C ALA A 380 10.33 16.30 35.76
N GLY A 381 10.77 16.98 34.70
CA GLY A 381 11.87 16.53 33.82
C GLY A 381 11.50 15.43 32.82
N THR A 382 10.24 14.97 32.80
CA THR A 382 9.72 14.08 31.75
C THR A 382 9.22 14.90 30.56
N ALA A 383 8.95 14.26 29.42
CA ALA A 383 8.31 14.90 28.27
C ALA A 383 6.93 15.47 28.61
N LEU A 384 6.24 14.91 29.62
CA LEU A 384 4.93 15.37 30.07
C LEU A 384 4.99 16.59 31.00
N ASP A 385 6.18 17.06 31.38
CA ASP A 385 6.39 18.31 32.12
C ASP A 385 6.09 19.52 31.24
N ASP A 386 5.35 20.51 31.75
CA ASP A 386 5.06 21.76 31.05
C ASP A 386 6.31 22.61 30.75
N ALA A 387 7.39 22.42 31.51
CA ALA A 387 8.69 23.01 31.22
C ALA A 387 9.40 22.33 30.02
N VAL A 388 8.93 21.16 29.61
CA VAL A 388 9.49 20.36 28.50
C VAL A 388 8.48 20.34 27.33
N PHE A 389 7.56 19.36 27.26
CA PHE A 389 6.54 19.26 26.20
C PHE A 389 5.12 19.02 26.72
N GLY A 390 4.89 19.10 28.03
CA GLY A 390 3.60 18.84 28.68
C GLY A 390 2.47 19.74 28.19
N LYS A 391 2.77 20.95 27.72
CA LYS A 391 1.78 21.84 27.09
C LYS A 391 1.27 21.29 25.75
N LEU A 392 2.12 20.59 25.02
CA LEU A 392 1.79 19.95 23.74
C LEU A 392 1.18 18.57 23.96
N LEU A 393 1.77 17.76 24.84
CA LEU A 393 1.40 16.36 25.06
C LEU A 393 0.23 16.17 26.02
N LEU A 394 -0.07 17.15 26.87
CA LEU A 394 -1.27 17.19 27.71
C LEU A 394 -2.05 18.50 27.43
N PRO A 395 -2.61 18.65 26.22
CA PRO A 395 -3.17 19.91 25.74
C PRO A 395 -4.62 20.17 26.19
N GLY A 396 -5.23 19.28 26.96
CA GLY A 396 -6.59 19.44 27.49
C GLY A 396 -7.28 18.11 27.83
N PRO A 397 -8.40 18.15 28.56
CA PRO A 397 -9.23 16.99 28.81
C PRO A 397 -9.85 16.46 27.51
N GLY A 398 -10.22 15.18 27.49
CA GLY A 398 -10.83 14.53 26.33
C GLY A 398 -9.90 14.35 25.11
N LYS A 399 -8.58 14.38 25.30
CA LYS A 399 -7.56 14.26 24.24
C LYS A 399 -6.63 13.08 24.48
N ALA A 400 -7.22 11.90 24.66
CA ALA A 400 -6.55 10.68 25.11
C ALA A 400 -5.27 10.32 24.35
N ARG A 401 -5.25 10.54 23.03
CA ARG A 401 -4.16 10.09 22.13
C ARG A 401 -3.11 11.16 21.82
N SER A 402 -3.16 12.29 22.55
CA SER A 402 -2.17 13.36 22.46
C SER A 402 -0.77 12.96 22.93
N VAL A 403 -0.65 11.89 23.71
CA VAL A 403 0.64 11.41 24.26
C VAL A 403 1.30 10.33 23.43
N ASP A 404 0.63 9.71 22.46
CA ASP A 404 1.17 8.59 21.68
C ASP A 404 1.02 8.76 20.18
N LEU A 405 -0.21 8.89 19.66
CA LEU A 405 -0.44 9.03 18.21
C LEU A 405 0.02 10.40 17.71
N TRP A 406 -0.32 11.46 18.44
CA TRP A 406 0.07 12.81 18.06
C TRP A 406 1.59 12.97 17.88
N PRO A 407 2.45 12.63 18.86
CA PRO A 407 3.89 12.72 18.66
C PRO A 407 4.37 11.79 17.55
N ALA A 408 3.84 10.57 17.42
CA ALA A 408 4.25 9.64 16.35
C ALA A 408 4.03 10.22 14.94
N PHE A 409 2.93 10.93 14.71
CA PHE A 409 2.60 11.52 13.41
C PHE A 409 3.12 12.94 13.21
N HIS A 410 3.16 13.74 14.28
CA HIS A 410 3.25 15.19 14.13
C HIS A 410 4.54 15.82 14.63
N THR A 411 5.28 15.20 15.55
CA THR A 411 6.57 15.77 16.05
C THR A 411 7.73 14.78 16.07
N GLY A 412 7.45 13.50 15.83
CA GLY A 412 8.36 12.41 16.11
C GLY A 412 8.42 12.09 17.59
N VAL A 413 9.09 10.99 17.92
CA VAL A 413 9.18 10.46 19.27
C VAL A 413 10.58 10.76 19.83
N PRO A 414 10.69 11.53 20.93
CA PRO A 414 11.98 11.78 21.57
C PRO A 414 12.37 10.60 22.46
N ASN A 415 13.67 10.30 22.56
CA ASN A 415 14.19 9.41 23.59
C ASN A 415 14.21 10.10 24.98
N VAL A 416 13.03 10.38 25.51
CA VAL A 416 12.79 11.06 26.80
C VAL A 416 11.68 10.32 27.53
N ILE A 417 11.71 10.26 28.86
CA ILE A 417 10.63 9.64 29.65
C ILE A 417 9.29 10.31 29.30
N PRO A 418 8.20 9.57 29.01
CA PRO A 418 8.05 8.13 29.16
C PRO A 418 8.34 7.32 27.88
N TYR A 419 8.80 7.90 26.78
CA TYR A 419 8.97 7.23 25.48
C TYR A 419 10.10 6.20 25.37
N GLN A 420 10.77 5.90 26.48
CA GLN A 420 11.68 4.76 26.59
C GLN A 420 10.88 3.47 26.82
N LEU A 421 11.40 2.33 26.35
CA LEU A 421 10.72 1.04 26.52
C LEU A 421 10.56 0.69 28.01
N ALA A 422 9.52 -0.06 28.34
CA ALA A 422 9.18 -0.42 29.71
C ALA A 422 10.27 -1.20 30.48
N THR A 423 11.21 -1.82 29.76
CA THR A 423 12.38 -2.48 30.34
C THR A 423 13.15 -1.54 31.27
N GLY A 424 13.30 -1.91 32.54
CA GLY A 424 13.98 -1.11 33.58
C GLY A 424 13.07 -0.16 34.37
N LYS A 425 11.82 0.06 33.93
CA LYS A 425 10.89 0.98 34.59
C LYS A 425 10.23 0.44 35.85
N ASN A 426 10.33 -0.86 36.12
CA ASN A 426 9.77 -1.52 37.30
C ASN A 426 8.29 -1.20 37.57
N GLY A 427 7.49 -1.12 36.50
CA GLY A 427 6.05 -0.83 36.58
C GLY A 427 5.69 0.66 36.68
N ASN A 428 6.65 1.57 36.67
CA ASN A 428 6.41 3.02 36.65
C ASN A 428 6.74 3.62 35.27
N PRO A 429 5.74 3.95 34.41
CA PRO A 429 6.01 4.54 33.09
C PRO A 429 6.81 5.85 33.10
N LEU A 430 6.78 6.59 34.23
CA LEU A 430 7.53 7.83 34.45
C LEU A 430 8.96 7.61 34.97
N ALA A 431 9.40 6.36 35.09
CA ALA A 431 10.80 6.04 35.34
C ALA A 431 11.60 5.93 34.03
N ALA A 432 12.92 6.06 34.13
CA ALA A 432 13.82 5.78 33.02
C ALA A 432 13.70 4.31 32.59
N GLY A 433 13.56 4.10 31.29
CA GLY A 433 13.50 2.79 30.66
C GLY A 433 14.68 2.54 29.73
N LYS A 434 14.58 1.50 28.90
CA LYS A 434 15.58 1.24 27.86
C LYS A 434 15.49 2.32 26.76
N PRO A 435 16.61 3.00 26.42
CA PRO A 435 16.65 3.89 25.27
C PRO A 435 16.25 3.17 23.98
N PHE A 436 15.39 3.79 23.16
CA PHE A 436 14.74 3.05 22.07
C PHE A 436 14.62 3.83 20.76
N VAL A 437 13.91 4.94 20.73
CA VAL A 437 13.67 5.71 19.50
C VAL A 437 13.97 7.18 19.73
N HIS A 438 14.55 7.83 18.72
CA HIS A 438 14.74 9.28 18.70
C HIS A 438 14.63 9.78 17.26
N ASN A 439 13.42 10.01 16.77
CA ASN A 439 13.16 10.64 15.47
C ASN A 439 12.47 12.01 15.66
N PHE A 440 12.82 12.70 16.74
CA PHE A 440 12.13 13.91 17.18
C PHE A 440 12.57 15.13 16.38
N LEU A 441 11.60 15.75 15.71
CA LEU A 441 11.72 17.01 15.00
C LEU A 441 10.49 17.85 15.35
N PRO A 442 10.56 18.72 16.38
CA PRO A 442 9.40 19.36 17.01
C PRO A 442 8.86 20.60 16.27
N ASN A 443 9.18 20.75 15.00
CA ASN A 443 8.62 21.77 14.11
C ASN A 443 7.16 21.48 13.70
N GLY A 444 6.63 20.29 14.03
CA GLY A 444 5.25 19.90 13.75
C GLY A 444 5.00 19.41 12.34
N GLY A 445 3.76 19.07 12.04
CA GLY A 445 3.27 18.80 10.70
C GLY A 445 3.49 17.37 10.22
N ASP A 446 2.73 17.02 9.19
CA ASP A 446 2.80 15.73 8.49
C ASP A 446 4.10 15.57 7.70
N MET A 447 5.06 14.86 8.29
CA MET A 447 6.35 14.54 7.70
C MET A 447 6.83 13.18 8.21
N LEU A 448 7.41 12.37 7.31
CA LEU A 448 8.17 11.19 7.71
C LEU A 448 9.44 11.62 8.42
N ARG A 449 9.62 11.15 9.66
CA ARG A 449 10.78 11.51 10.49
C ARG A 449 11.77 10.37 10.56
N LEU A 450 12.93 10.59 9.94
CA LEU A 450 14.01 9.60 9.85
C LEU A 450 15.20 10.05 10.68
N ASN A 451 15.59 9.25 11.67
CA ASN A 451 16.91 9.31 12.27
C ASN A 451 17.90 8.48 11.42
N MET A 452 18.73 9.19 10.67
CA MET A 452 19.73 8.62 9.78
C MET A 452 20.90 7.93 10.52
N ALA A 453 21.04 8.14 11.84
CA ALA A 453 22.05 7.46 12.65
C ALA A 453 21.72 5.98 12.89
N VAL A 454 20.44 5.60 12.81
CA VAL A 454 20.01 4.21 12.98
C VAL A 454 20.52 3.38 11.78
N PRO A 455 21.22 2.26 12.00
CA PRO A 455 21.67 1.40 10.91
C PRO A 455 20.50 0.62 10.29
N PRO A 456 20.55 0.31 8.97
CA PRO A 456 19.51 -0.48 8.34
C PRO A 456 19.55 -1.93 8.87
N THR A 457 18.38 -2.51 9.11
CA THR A 457 18.28 -3.94 9.43
C THR A 457 18.46 -4.73 8.13
N PRO A 458 19.39 -5.70 8.07
CA PRO A 458 19.54 -6.53 6.89
C PRO A 458 18.23 -7.23 6.54
N ARG A 459 17.80 -7.18 5.27
CA ARG A 459 16.51 -7.76 4.84
C ARG A 459 16.47 -9.27 4.91
N ASN A 460 17.63 -9.92 5.02
CA ASN A 460 17.78 -11.34 5.24
C ASN A 460 18.03 -11.71 6.72
N ASP A 461 18.00 -10.75 7.64
CA ASP A 461 18.10 -11.04 9.08
C ASP A 461 16.87 -11.86 9.51
N PRO A 462 17.04 -12.97 10.25
CA PRO A 462 15.90 -13.78 10.72
C PRO A 462 14.95 -13.03 11.67
N LYS A 463 15.36 -11.89 12.25
CA LYS A 463 14.54 -10.99 13.08
C LYS A 463 13.96 -9.82 12.27
N PHE A 464 14.23 -9.71 10.97
CA PHE A 464 13.60 -8.70 10.11
C PHE A 464 12.07 -8.89 10.10
N SER A 465 11.34 -7.79 10.13
CA SER A 465 9.88 -7.76 10.15
C SER A 465 9.36 -6.51 9.46
N THR A 466 8.20 -6.63 8.81
CA THR A 466 7.45 -5.51 8.22
C THR A 466 6.79 -4.60 9.25
N LEU A 467 6.89 -4.91 10.55
CA LEU A 467 6.25 -4.14 11.64
C LEU A 467 7.14 -3.04 12.25
N GLY A 468 8.27 -2.71 11.63
CA GLY A 468 9.15 -1.61 12.03
C GLY A 468 9.40 -1.54 13.54
N LEU A 469 9.15 -0.36 14.12
CA LEU A 469 9.37 -0.13 15.55
C LEU A 469 8.46 -0.97 16.47
N VAL A 470 7.31 -1.45 16.01
CA VAL A 470 6.48 -2.36 16.82
C VAL A 470 7.23 -3.66 17.07
N GLN A 471 7.84 -4.26 16.04
CA GLN A 471 8.66 -5.46 16.24
C GLN A 471 9.92 -5.17 17.06
N ALA A 472 10.57 -4.02 16.84
CA ALA A 472 11.73 -3.64 17.62
C ALA A 472 11.39 -3.49 19.12
N ALA A 473 10.20 -2.97 19.45
CA ALA A 473 9.71 -2.90 20.82
C ALA A 473 9.44 -4.30 21.41
N VAL A 474 8.80 -5.19 20.64
CA VAL A 474 8.60 -6.60 21.06
C VAL A 474 9.94 -7.24 21.41
N LEU A 475 10.94 -7.15 20.53
CA LEU A 475 12.29 -7.66 20.79
C LEU A 475 12.92 -6.98 22.02
N GLY A 476 12.85 -5.66 22.14
CA GLY A 476 13.40 -4.91 23.27
C GLY A 476 12.78 -5.23 24.63
N LEU A 477 11.55 -5.77 24.65
CA LEU A 477 10.82 -6.15 25.85
C LEU A 477 10.90 -7.64 26.17
N THR A 478 11.07 -8.51 25.17
CA THR A 478 10.89 -9.97 25.35
C THR A 478 12.13 -10.79 25.02
N ASP A 479 13.02 -10.31 24.14
CA ASP A 479 14.23 -11.03 23.77
C ASP A 479 15.31 -10.79 24.84
N PRO A 480 15.83 -11.83 25.52
CA PRO A 480 16.84 -11.68 26.57
C PRO A 480 18.10 -10.91 26.13
N GLN A 481 18.43 -10.91 24.84
CA GLN A 481 19.55 -10.14 24.29
C GLN A 481 19.34 -8.63 24.44
N TYR A 482 18.09 -8.16 24.30
CA TYR A 482 17.74 -6.74 24.26
C TYR A 482 16.98 -6.27 25.50
N ALA A 483 16.41 -7.17 26.30
CA ALA A 483 15.65 -6.92 27.53
C ALA A 483 16.54 -6.47 28.71
N ASN A 484 17.33 -5.42 28.49
CA ASN A 484 18.17 -4.72 29.45
C ASN A 484 18.11 -3.20 29.17
N THR A 485 18.66 -2.37 30.06
CA THR A 485 18.60 -0.90 29.96
C THR A 485 19.68 -0.26 29.08
N ASN A 486 20.58 -1.04 28.48
CA ASN A 486 21.66 -0.49 27.65
C ASN A 486 21.11 0.08 26.34
N LEU A 487 21.75 1.15 25.85
CA LEU A 487 21.55 1.60 24.48
C LEU A 487 22.13 0.56 23.52
N GLN A 488 21.30 -0.01 22.66
CA GLN A 488 21.67 -1.04 21.70
C GLN A 488 20.83 -0.90 20.44
N PHE A 489 21.41 -1.23 19.30
CA PHE A 489 20.61 -1.43 18.08
C PHE A 489 19.78 -2.70 18.24
N ILE A 490 18.47 -2.58 18.00
CA ILE A 490 17.51 -3.67 17.95
C ILE A 490 17.03 -3.78 16.50
N PRO A 491 16.97 -4.98 15.90
CA PRO A 491 16.43 -5.15 14.55
C PRO A 491 15.06 -4.48 14.39
N ASN A 492 14.87 -3.83 13.24
CA ASN A 492 13.72 -3.04 12.82
C ASN A 492 13.58 -1.64 13.42
N MET A 493 14.58 -1.14 14.16
CA MET A 493 14.62 0.28 14.54
C MET A 493 14.72 1.24 13.35
N ASP A 494 15.09 0.74 12.16
CA ASP A 494 15.12 1.46 10.88
C ASP A 494 13.77 1.47 10.14
N GLY A 495 12.72 0.89 10.74
CA GLY A 495 11.38 0.84 10.16
C GLY A 495 10.43 1.88 10.74
N PHE A 496 9.27 2.00 10.11
CA PHE A 496 8.23 2.95 10.47
C PHE A 496 7.86 2.92 11.97
N PRO A 497 7.68 4.10 12.63
CA PRO A 497 7.77 5.47 12.08
C PRO A 497 9.17 6.12 12.07
N ASN A 498 10.28 5.39 12.21
CA ASN A 498 11.62 5.96 11.98
C ASN A 498 11.94 5.98 10.47
N GLY A 499 11.39 6.96 9.76
CA GLY A 499 11.24 6.92 8.31
C GLY A 499 10.19 5.89 7.91
N ARG A 500 10.28 5.38 6.68
CA ARG A 500 9.42 4.31 6.16
C ARG A 500 10.19 3.51 5.12
N ARG A 501 10.30 2.20 5.34
CA ARG A 501 10.87 1.25 4.40
C ARG A 501 9.77 0.80 3.42
N LEU A 502 10.16 0.34 2.22
CA LEU A 502 9.22 -0.23 1.26
C LEU A 502 8.48 -1.45 1.82
N GLU A 503 9.14 -2.20 2.70
CA GLU A 503 8.59 -3.42 3.31
C GLU A 503 7.66 -3.16 4.50
N ASP A 504 7.53 -1.92 5.00
CA ASP A 504 6.74 -1.66 6.19
C ASP A 504 5.23 -1.79 5.92
N ASP A 505 4.55 -2.67 6.67
CA ASP A 505 3.10 -2.83 6.66
C ASP A 505 2.46 -1.73 7.51
N VAL A 506 2.50 -0.50 7.01
CA VAL A 506 2.04 0.69 7.75
C VAL A 506 0.55 0.62 8.07
N THR A 507 -0.27 0.00 7.21
CA THR A 507 -1.69 -0.25 7.50
C THR A 507 -1.86 -1.05 8.79
N ARG A 508 -1.12 -2.16 8.94
CA ARG A 508 -1.16 -2.97 10.16
C ARG A 508 -0.54 -2.26 11.35
N ILE A 509 0.61 -1.61 11.17
CA ILE A 509 1.30 -0.88 12.26
C ILE A 509 0.37 0.18 12.84
N GLU A 510 -0.30 0.96 12.00
CA GLU A 510 -1.20 2.02 12.46
C GLU A 510 -2.46 1.49 13.12
N LEU A 511 -3.06 0.42 12.60
CA LEU A 511 -4.17 -0.28 13.27
C LEU A 511 -3.76 -0.74 14.67
N GLN A 512 -2.56 -1.29 14.83
CA GLN A 512 -2.01 -1.70 16.13
C GLN A 512 -1.68 -0.51 17.03
N ALA A 513 -1.20 0.60 16.45
CA ALA A 513 -0.93 1.84 17.17
C ALA A 513 -2.22 2.45 17.72
N VAL A 514 -3.28 2.56 16.91
CA VAL A 514 -4.60 2.99 17.36
C VAL A 514 -5.16 2.03 18.41
N ALA A 515 -4.93 0.72 18.29
CA ALA A 515 -5.30 -0.24 19.33
C ALA A 515 -4.48 -0.10 20.63
N GLY A 516 -3.38 0.67 20.64
CA GLY A 516 -2.63 1.04 21.84
C GLY A 516 -1.30 0.34 22.05
N VAL A 517 -0.72 -0.30 21.02
CA VAL A 517 0.56 -1.02 21.16
C VAL A 517 1.72 -0.10 21.58
N VAL A 518 1.69 1.17 21.15
CA VAL A 518 2.69 2.19 21.50
C VAL A 518 2.66 2.50 23.00
N LEU A 519 1.46 2.61 23.58
CA LEU A 519 1.27 2.81 25.02
C LEU A 519 1.80 1.60 25.80
N ALA A 520 1.51 0.39 25.35
CA ALA A 520 2.03 -0.83 25.97
C ALA A 520 3.57 -0.85 25.93
N ALA A 521 4.20 -0.46 24.82
CA ALA A 521 5.66 -0.44 24.69
C ALA A 521 6.37 0.40 25.78
N VAL A 522 5.71 1.47 26.26
CA VAL A 522 6.26 2.38 27.29
C VAL A 522 5.81 2.04 28.72
N GLY A 523 5.05 0.97 28.90
CA GLY A 523 4.59 0.47 30.21
C GLY A 523 3.17 0.83 30.60
N LEU A 524 2.38 1.38 29.68
CA LEU A 524 0.94 1.61 29.83
C LEU A 524 0.20 0.39 29.28
N TRP A 525 0.20 -0.68 30.07
CA TRP A 525 -0.28 -2.00 29.68
C TRP A 525 -1.79 -2.05 29.44
N TYR A 526 -2.22 -3.10 28.72
CA TYR A 526 -3.62 -3.41 28.45
C TYR A 526 -4.41 -3.79 29.70
N ASP A 527 -5.72 -3.69 29.61
CA ASP A 527 -6.66 -3.78 30.75
C ASP A 527 -6.65 -5.13 31.48
N ASP A 528 -6.16 -6.20 30.83
CA ASP A 528 -6.01 -7.55 31.38
C ASP A 528 -4.64 -7.79 32.03
N TYR A 529 -3.76 -6.78 32.05
CA TYR A 529 -2.48 -6.86 32.75
C TYR A 529 -2.66 -6.82 34.26
N SER A 530 -1.97 -7.73 34.95
CA SER A 530 -1.83 -7.74 36.41
C SER A 530 -0.39 -7.47 36.81
N ALA A 531 -0.20 -6.62 37.82
CA ALA A 531 1.13 -6.25 38.30
C ALA A 531 1.94 -7.50 38.70
N GLY A 532 3.17 -7.60 38.20
CA GLY A 532 4.05 -8.76 38.41
C GLY A 532 3.83 -9.93 37.43
N GLY A 533 2.80 -9.87 36.58
CA GLY A 533 2.58 -10.81 35.49
C GLY A 533 3.38 -10.47 34.22
N SER A 534 3.26 -11.34 33.21
CA SER A 534 3.81 -11.06 31.87
C SER A 534 3.10 -9.86 31.24
N PRO A 535 3.83 -8.89 30.65
CA PRO A 535 3.22 -7.80 29.89
C PRO A 535 2.54 -8.28 28.59
N VAL A 536 2.91 -9.47 28.09
CA VAL A 536 2.29 -10.10 26.90
C VAL A 536 1.01 -10.82 27.32
N THR A 537 -0.02 -10.04 27.62
CA THR A 537 -1.35 -10.52 28.00
C THR A 537 -2.14 -11.00 26.77
N PRO A 538 -3.25 -11.75 26.94
CA PRO A 538 -4.13 -12.11 25.82
C PRO A 538 -4.56 -10.93 24.95
N ASN A 539 -4.88 -9.77 25.53
CA ASN A 539 -5.26 -8.59 24.75
C ASN A 539 -4.10 -8.05 23.92
N LEU A 540 -2.90 -7.91 24.51
CA LEU A 540 -1.72 -7.48 23.74
C LEU A 540 -1.36 -8.51 22.66
N LEU A 541 -1.47 -9.80 22.96
CA LEU A 541 -1.21 -10.87 21.99
C LEU A 541 -2.20 -10.81 20.81
N ASN A 542 -3.48 -10.51 21.05
CA ASN A 542 -4.46 -10.32 19.99
C ASN A 542 -4.06 -9.19 19.04
N VAL A 543 -3.57 -8.07 19.59
CA VAL A 543 -3.09 -6.92 18.79
C VAL A 543 -1.83 -7.28 18.01
N LEU A 544 -0.82 -7.87 18.66
CA LEU A 544 0.44 -8.23 18.01
C LEU A 544 0.25 -9.26 16.89
N THR A 545 -0.66 -10.22 17.08
CA THR A 545 -0.96 -11.30 16.12
C THR A 545 -2.08 -10.96 15.13
N TYR A 546 -2.65 -9.75 15.19
CA TYR A 546 -3.61 -9.27 14.20
C TYR A 546 -2.98 -9.24 12.81
N THR A 547 -3.76 -9.49 11.75
CA THR A 547 -3.30 -9.46 10.36
C THR A 547 -4.36 -8.78 9.51
N THR A 548 -3.94 -8.02 8.50
CA THR A 548 -4.82 -7.44 7.47
C THR A 548 -5.14 -8.45 6.35
N GLY A 549 -4.37 -9.56 6.29
CA GLY A 549 -4.42 -10.56 5.23
C GLY A 549 -3.63 -10.20 3.96
N VAL A 550 -3.11 -8.97 3.85
CA VAL A 550 -2.19 -8.50 2.81
C VAL A 550 -1.01 -7.85 3.53
N GLU A 551 0.13 -8.55 3.59
CA GLU A 551 1.25 -8.19 4.47
C GLU A 551 2.57 -7.99 3.71
N LYS A 552 2.50 -7.96 2.38
CA LYS A 552 3.63 -7.70 1.48
C LYS A 552 3.12 -7.31 0.10
N ASN A 553 4.00 -6.66 -0.65
CA ASN A 553 3.80 -6.34 -2.05
C ASN A 553 3.68 -7.60 -2.93
N ASP A 554 2.97 -7.47 -4.04
CA ASP A 554 2.82 -8.53 -5.04
C ASP A 554 4.11 -8.76 -5.85
N ALA A 555 4.86 -7.69 -6.14
CA ALA A 555 6.18 -7.77 -6.74
C ALA A 555 7.32 -7.68 -5.69
N PRO A 556 8.38 -8.49 -5.81
CA PRO A 556 9.51 -8.43 -4.89
C PRO A 556 10.35 -7.16 -5.09
N PHE A 557 10.72 -6.52 -3.99
CA PHE A 557 11.67 -5.41 -3.99
C PHE A 557 13.10 -5.86 -4.35
N SER A 558 13.90 -4.93 -4.89
CA SER A 558 15.30 -5.12 -5.28
C SER A 558 16.24 -4.78 -4.12
N SER A 559 17.40 -5.45 -4.05
CA SER A 559 18.47 -5.13 -3.10
C SER A 559 19.29 -3.89 -3.47
N ASP A 560 19.10 -3.38 -4.69
CA ASP A 560 19.87 -2.29 -5.27
C ASP A 560 18.95 -1.21 -5.82
N PHE A 561 19.44 0.03 -5.80
CA PHE A 561 18.76 1.19 -6.37
C PHE A 561 18.19 0.87 -7.77
N PRO A 562 16.91 1.14 -8.04
CA PRO A 562 15.98 1.98 -7.26
C PRO A 562 15.19 1.27 -6.13
N TYR A 563 15.55 0.03 -5.76
CA TYR A 563 14.92 -0.78 -4.71
C TYR A 563 13.49 -1.26 -4.98
N ILE A 564 12.79 -0.66 -5.96
CA ILE A 564 11.42 -1.02 -6.36
C ILE A 564 11.42 -1.91 -7.61
N ALA A 565 10.39 -2.74 -7.75
CA ALA A 565 10.16 -3.59 -8.91
C ALA A 565 9.87 -2.77 -10.20
N MET A 566 10.24 -3.36 -11.34
CA MET A 566 9.89 -2.81 -12.65
C MET A 566 8.37 -2.83 -12.87
N PRO A 567 7.82 -1.89 -13.64
CA PRO A 567 6.38 -1.84 -13.91
C PRO A 567 5.91 -3.06 -14.70
N TRP A 568 4.68 -3.48 -14.39
CA TRP A 568 3.94 -4.52 -15.08
C TRP A 568 3.77 -4.21 -16.57
N SER A 569 3.84 -5.27 -17.39
CA SER A 569 3.69 -5.15 -18.84
C SER A 569 2.22 -5.15 -19.27
N GLY A 570 1.89 -4.30 -20.24
CA GLY A 570 0.58 -4.20 -20.91
C GLY A 570 0.15 -5.45 -21.69
N ASP A 571 1.05 -6.42 -21.88
CA ASP A 571 0.77 -7.75 -22.43
C ASP A 571 1.15 -8.90 -21.49
N GLY A 572 1.49 -8.60 -20.23
CA GLY A 572 1.86 -9.56 -19.20
C GLY A 572 0.68 -10.13 -18.44
N GLU A 573 0.96 -10.89 -17.37
CA GLU A 573 -0.06 -11.54 -16.53
C GLU A 573 -1.03 -10.57 -15.84
N CYS A 574 -0.56 -9.35 -15.58
CA CYS A 574 -1.36 -8.26 -15.01
C CYS A 574 -2.23 -7.52 -16.03
N SER A 575 -2.21 -7.92 -17.30
CA SER A 575 -3.02 -7.32 -18.36
C SER A 575 -4.31 -8.09 -18.66
N GLY A 576 -4.83 -8.75 -17.63
CA GLY A 576 -6.05 -9.54 -17.68
C GLY A 576 -5.77 -11.03 -17.88
N LYS A 577 -6.79 -11.86 -17.61
CA LYS A 577 -6.68 -13.31 -17.77
C LYS A 577 -6.71 -13.66 -19.24
N ILE A 578 -5.69 -14.39 -19.71
CA ILE A 578 -5.76 -15.08 -20.99
C ILE A 578 -6.83 -16.15 -20.88
N ILE A 579 -8.03 -15.85 -21.36
CA ILE A 579 -9.08 -16.85 -21.54
C ILE A 579 -8.71 -17.61 -22.81
N SER A 580 -7.91 -18.65 -22.65
CA SER A 580 -7.72 -19.64 -23.70
C SER A 580 -9.10 -20.24 -24.00
N GLY A 581 -9.70 -19.90 -25.14
CA GLY A 581 -10.96 -20.47 -25.63
C GLY A 581 -10.94 -22.00 -25.82
N VAL A 582 -9.84 -22.65 -25.42
CA VAL A 582 -9.59 -24.10 -25.46
C VAL A 582 -9.69 -24.75 -24.07
N GLN A 583 -9.81 -23.96 -22.98
CA GLN A 583 -10.03 -24.47 -21.61
C GLN A 583 -11.50 -24.45 -21.15
N ASN A 584 -12.45 -24.43 -22.10
CA ASN A 584 -13.83 -24.82 -21.83
C ASN A 584 -14.23 -26.03 -22.70
N PRO A 585 -13.75 -27.25 -22.42
CA PRO A 585 -14.54 -28.44 -22.71
C PRO A 585 -15.64 -28.54 -21.64
N GLY A 586 -16.60 -27.63 -21.68
CA GLY A 586 -17.70 -27.62 -20.71
C GLY A 586 -18.25 -26.24 -20.44
N GLY A 587 -19.20 -25.81 -21.26
CA GLY A 587 -20.35 -25.10 -20.72
C GLY A 587 -21.04 -26.04 -19.73
N GLY A 588 -20.55 -26.04 -18.48
CA GLY A 588 -21.12 -26.80 -17.39
C GLY A 588 -22.46 -26.17 -17.01
N VAL A 589 -23.53 -26.93 -17.17
CA VAL A 589 -24.68 -26.83 -16.28
C VAL A 589 -24.14 -27.01 -14.86
N THR A 590 -24.41 -26.05 -14.00
CA THR A 590 -24.01 -26.00 -12.59
C THR A 590 -24.31 -27.32 -11.87
N GLY A 591 -23.29 -27.96 -11.26
CA GLY A 591 -23.50 -29.01 -10.25
C GLY A 591 -22.67 -30.30 -10.31
N LEU A 592 -21.58 -30.41 -11.08
CA LEU A 592 -20.76 -31.64 -11.10
C LEU A 592 -19.28 -31.37 -10.83
N GLU A 593 -18.69 -32.19 -9.94
CA GLU A 593 -17.26 -32.16 -9.57
C GLU A 593 -16.32 -32.36 -10.77
N LYS A 594 -15.06 -31.90 -10.62
CA LYS A 594 -13.99 -32.01 -11.64
C LYS A 594 -13.91 -33.41 -12.27
N ALA A 595 -13.88 -33.45 -13.61
CA ALA A 595 -13.72 -34.68 -14.37
C ALA A 595 -12.43 -35.42 -13.98
N LYS A 596 -12.55 -36.69 -13.58
CA LYS A 596 -11.42 -37.55 -13.16
C LYS A 596 -10.64 -38.12 -14.36
N VAL A 597 -11.15 -37.95 -15.57
CA VAL A 597 -10.51 -38.38 -16.83
C VAL A 597 -10.69 -37.28 -17.88
N THR A 598 -9.60 -36.86 -18.51
CA THR A 598 -9.65 -35.92 -19.64
C THR A 598 -9.48 -36.69 -20.94
N ILE A 599 -10.35 -36.45 -21.92
CA ILE A 599 -10.25 -37.03 -23.26
C ILE A 599 -10.13 -35.90 -24.29
N SER A 600 -9.24 -36.06 -25.26
CA SER A 600 -9.13 -35.21 -26.44
C SER A 600 -8.86 -36.06 -27.68
N ASN A 601 -9.04 -35.53 -28.89
CA ASN A 601 -8.75 -36.27 -30.11
C ASN A 601 -8.11 -35.41 -31.21
N PHE A 602 -7.18 -36.00 -31.96
CA PHE A 602 -6.49 -35.35 -33.09
C PHE A 602 -6.17 -36.37 -34.21
N PRO A 603 -6.37 -36.02 -35.50
CA PRO A 603 -6.91 -34.76 -36.01
C PRO A 603 -8.42 -34.61 -35.77
N ASN A 604 -8.87 -33.37 -35.60
CA ASN A 604 -10.28 -32.99 -35.45
C ASN A 604 -10.50 -31.61 -36.09
N PRO A 605 -11.18 -31.49 -37.24
CA PRO A 605 -12.02 -32.51 -37.88
C PRO A 605 -11.27 -33.74 -38.42
N VAL A 606 -11.93 -34.89 -38.40
CA VAL A 606 -11.39 -36.19 -38.82
C VAL A 606 -11.98 -36.62 -40.16
N LYS A 607 -11.12 -37.12 -41.06
CA LYS A 607 -11.55 -37.72 -42.34
C LYS A 607 -11.66 -39.24 -42.28
N THR A 608 -10.62 -39.91 -41.79
CA THR A 608 -10.55 -41.38 -41.78
C THR A 608 -10.33 -41.92 -40.37
N SER A 609 -9.30 -41.45 -39.65
CA SER A 609 -9.01 -41.88 -38.29
C SER A 609 -8.57 -40.73 -37.39
N THR A 610 -8.87 -40.85 -36.10
CA THR A 610 -8.43 -39.91 -35.06
C THR A 610 -7.78 -40.67 -33.93
N THR A 611 -6.77 -40.07 -33.32
CA THR A 611 -6.16 -40.57 -32.08
C THR A 611 -6.84 -39.90 -30.90
N PHE A 612 -7.42 -40.65 -29.98
CA PHE A 612 -7.90 -40.13 -28.71
C PHE A 612 -6.78 -40.20 -27.69
N LYS A 613 -6.45 -39.06 -27.07
CA LYS A 613 -5.58 -38.98 -25.90
C LYS A 613 -6.43 -38.95 -24.64
N ILE A 614 -6.17 -39.87 -23.71
CA ILE A 614 -6.92 -40.06 -22.48
C ILE A 614 -5.94 -39.89 -21.32
N ASN A 615 -6.09 -38.82 -20.55
CA ASN A 615 -5.33 -38.60 -19.33
C ASN A 615 -6.21 -38.98 -18.12
N SER A 616 -5.81 -40.02 -17.39
CA SER A 616 -6.52 -40.46 -16.20
C SER A 616 -5.71 -40.15 -14.93
N VAL A 617 -6.32 -39.47 -13.96
CA VAL A 617 -5.68 -39.20 -12.66
C VAL A 617 -5.83 -40.38 -11.67
N VAL A 618 -6.65 -41.38 -12.01
CA VAL A 618 -6.89 -42.61 -11.21
C VAL A 618 -6.75 -43.86 -12.07
N GLU A 619 -6.29 -44.97 -11.48
CA GLU A 619 -6.23 -46.26 -12.16
C GLU A 619 -7.63 -46.88 -12.18
N SER A 620 -8.31 -46.85 -13.32
CA SER A 620 -9.71 -47.28 -13.42
C SER A 620 -10.03 -47.92 -14.78
N LYS A 621 -10.93 -48.90 -14.78
CA LYS A 621 -11.44 -49.48 -16.03
C LYS A 621 -12.47 -48.51 -16.61
N VAL A 622 -12.14 -47.91 -17.75
CA VAL A 622 -12.99 -46.92 -18.43
C VAL A 622 -13.40 -47.46 -19.79
N LYS A 623 -14.71 -47.45 -20.05
CA LYS A 623 -15.26 -47.74 -21.37
C LYS A 623 -15.42 -46.43 -22.12
N ILE A 624 -14.97 -46.42 -23.37
CA ILE A 624 -15.13 -45.25 -24.24
C ILE A 624 -16.18 -45.57 -25.29
N ASN A 625 -17.24 -44.77 -25.35
CA ASN A 625 -18.31 -44.91 -26.32
C ASN A 625 -18.42 -43.65 -27.16
N LEU A 626 -18.68 -43.79 -28.45
CA LEU A 626 -18.99 -42.69 -29.34
C LEU A 626 -20.51 -42.61 -29.53
N HIS A 627 -21.07 -41.43 -29.37
CA HIS A 627 -22.50 -41.15 -29.50
C HIS A 627 -22.75 -40.14 -30.62
N SER A 628 -23.88 -40.26 -31.32
CA SER A 628 -24.34 -39.21 -32.22
C SER A 628 -24.81 -37.98 -31.42
N GLN A 629 -25.02 -36.85 -32.10
CA GLN A 629 -25.60 -35.65 -31.49
C GLN A 629 -26.95 -35.87 -30.79
N GLY A 630 -27.72 -36.88 -31.22
CA GLY A 630 -28.98 -37.29 -30.57
C GLY A 630 -28.82 -38.25 -29.39
N GLY A 631 -27.60 -38.51 -28.93
CA GLY A 631 -27.30 -39.37 -27.77
C GLY A 631 -27.25 -40.88 -28.05
N LYS A 632 -27.58 -41.32 -29.28
CA LYS A 632 -27.51 -42.75 -29.66
C LYS A 632 -26.05 -43.21 -29.70
N ASN A 633 -25.72 -44.30 -29.01
CA ASN A 633 -24.41 -44.92 -29.12
C ASN A 633 -24.22 -45.47 -30.55
N VAL A 634 -23.16 -45.04 -31.22
CA VAL A 634 -22.83 -45.41 -32.60
C VAL A 634 -21.61 -46.33 -32.69
N MET A 635 -20.73 -46.33 -31.68
CA MET A 635 -19.53 -47.18 -31.67
C MET A 635 -18.97 -47.31 -30.25
N SER A 636 -18.55 -48.51 -29.85
CA SER A 636 -17.74 -48.69 -28.63
C SER A 636 -16.27 -48.72 -29.01
N LEU A 637 -15.46 -47.83 -28.42
CA LEU A 637 -14.09 -47.54 -28.82
C LEU A 637 -13.05 -48.35 -28.01
N SER A 638 -13.38 -48.77 -26.78
CA SER A 638 -12.50 -49.63 -25.97
C SER A 638 -13.22 -50.25 -24.76
N ASP A 639 -12.91 -51.52 -24.45
CA ASP A 639 -13.21 -52.17 -23.15
C ASP A 639 -11.91 -52.56 -22.39
N GLN A 640 -10.85 -51.77 -22.56
CA GLN A 640 -9.55 -52.01 -21.94
C GLN A 640 -9.40 -51.24 -20.61
N LYS A 641 -8.46 -51.68 -19.76
CA LYS A 641 -8.07 -50.94 -18.56
C LYS A 641 -7.07 -49.86 -18.96
N PHE A 642 -7.36 -48.60 -18.66
CA PHE A 642 -6.40 -47.51 -18.82
C PHE A 642 -5.73 -47.24 -17.48
N GLY A 643 -4.39 -47.30 -17.46
CA GLY A 643 -3.61 -46.99 -16.27
C GLY A 643 -3.66 -45.49 -15.93
N LYS A 644 -3.18 -45.13 -14.73
CA LYS A 644 -2.94 -43.71 -14.37
C LYS A 644 -1.91 -43.12 -15.34
N GLY A 645 -2.17 -41.92 -15.86
CA GLY A 645 -1.32 -41.24 -16.84
C GLY A 645 -1.94 -41.14 -18.24
N ASP A 646 -1.09 -40.88 -19.23
CA ASP A 646 -1.50 -40.67 -20.62
C ASP A 646 -1.62 -41.99 -21.39
N ASN A 647 -2.77 -42.19 -22.02
CA ASN A 647 -3.04 -43.33 -22.87
C ASN A 647 -3.56 -42.84 -24.23
N GLU A 648 -3.28 -43.57 -25.30
CA GLU A 648 -3.75 -43.23 -26.64
C GLU A 648 -4.45 -44.42 -27.31
N ILE A 649 -5.57 -44.15 -27.98
CA ILE A 649 -6.24 -45.11 -28.86
C ILE A 649 -6.46 -44.50 -30.23
N ILE A 650 -6.10 -45.23 -31.29
CA ILE A 650 -6.36 -44.82 -32.67
C ILE A 650 -7.66 -45.46 -33.11
N VAL A 651 -8.59 -44.64 -33.59
CA VAL A 651 -9.93 -45.08 -33.99
C VAL A 651 -10.17 -44.72 -35.45
N ASN A 652 -10.57 -45.71 -36.23
CA ASN A 652 -11.06 -45.52 -37.60
C ASN A 652 -12.55 -45.16 -37.57
N LEU A 653 -12.90 -44.02 -38.17
CA LEU A 653 -14.24 -43.45 -38.25
C LEU A 653 -14.73 -43.29 -39.70
N GLU A 654 -14.05 -43.93 -40.67
CA GLU A 654 -14.37 -43.84 -42.10
C GLU A 654 -15.82 -44.23 -42.42
N HIS A 655 -16.37 -45.19 -41.67
CA HIS A 655 -17.72 -45.70 -41.86
C HIS A 655 -18.82 -44.81 -41.26
N LEU A 656 -18.47 -43.74 -40.55
CA LEU A 656 -19.44 -42.79 -40.00
C LEU A 656 -19.73 -41.68 -41.02
N PRO A 657 -21.02 -41.28 -41.20
CA PRO A 657 -21.35 -40.14 -42.02
C PRO A 657 -20.77 -38.84 -41.42
N SER A 658 -20.59 -37.82 -42.26
CA SER A 658 -20.16 -36.49 -41.82
C SER A 658 -21.12 -35.93 -40.76
N GLY A 659 -20.58 -35.40 -39.67
CA GLY A 659 -21.40 -34.95 -38.55
C GLY A 659 -20.65 -34.79 -37.24
N ILE A 660 -21.38 -34.39 -36.20
CA ILE A 660 -20.86 -34.19 -34.84
C ILE A 660 -21.17 -35.43 -33.99
N TYR A 661 -20.14 -35.94 -33.35
CA TYR A 661 -20.19 -37.07 -32.42
C TYR A 661 -19.56 -36.68 -31.08
N PHE A 662 -19.89 -37.44 -30.03
CA PHE A 662 -19.36 -37.25 -28.69
C PHE A 662 -18.81 -38.56 -28.15
N ALA A 663 -17.51 -38.59 -27.88
CA ALA A 663 -16.87 -39.70 -27.18
C ALA A 663 -17.06 -39.50 -25.66
N SER A 664 -17.54 -40.51 -24.94
CA SER A 664 -17.76 -40.49 -23.49
C SER A 664 -16.89 -41.55 -22.82
N ALA A 665 -16.15 -41.17 -21.79
CA ALA A 665 -15.50 -42.10 -20.86
C ALA A 665 -16.45 -42.41 -19.72
N VAL A 666 -16.77 -43.69 -19.53
CA VAL A 666 -17.69 -44.15 -18.49
C VAL A 666 -17.01 -45.22 -17.65
N ALA A 667 -17.11 -45.12 -16.32
CA ALA A 667 -16.60 -46.13 -15.41
C ALA A 667 -17.46 -47.41 -15.42
N ALA A 668 -16.99 -48.47 -14.78
CA ALA A 668 -17.67 -49.77 -14.75
C ALA A 668 -19.08 -49.72 -14.12
N ASP A 669 -19.34 -48.75 -13.24
CA ASP A 669 -20.63 -48.50 -12.59
C ASP A 669 -21.58 -47.60 -13.41
N GLY A 670 -21.17 -47.16 -14.60
CA GLY A 670 -21.97 -46.30 -15.47
C GLY A 670 -21.76 -44.80 -15.25
N THR A 671 -20.87 -44.39 -14.33
CA THR A 671 -20.59 -42.98 -14.06
C THR A 671 -19.79 -42.33 -15.20
N LEU A 672 -20.24 -41.18 -15.68
CA LEU A 672 -19.52 -40.38 -16.69
C LEU A 672 -18.28 -39.73 -16.07
N MET A 673 -17.12 -40.03 -16.63
CA MET A 673 -15.81 -39.59 -16.13
C MET A 673 -15.17 -38.49 -16.98
N GLY A 674 -15.57 -38.35 -18.25
CA GLY A 674 -15.07 -37.35 -19.19
C GLY A 674 -15.70 -37.50 -20.58
N TYR A 675 -15.54 -36.51 -21.46
CA TYR A 675 -16.02 -36.57 -22.84
C TYR A 675 -15.18 -35.74 -23.81
N ALA A 676 -15.27 -36.02 -25.11
CA ALA A 676 -14.65 -35.26 -26.19
C ALA A 676 -15.58 -35.13 -27.40
N LYS A 677 -15.58 -33.97 -28.06
CA LYS A 677 -16.35 -33.74 -29.30
C LYS A 677 -15.52 -34.15 -30.51
N VAL A 678 -16.11 -34.91 -31.42
CA VAL A 678 -15.50 -35.37 -32.68
C VAL A 678 -16.30 -34.81 -33.85
N ILE A 679 -15.62 -34.18 -34.80
CA ILE A 679 -16.23 -33.65 -36.03
C ILE A 679 -15.75 -34.52 -37.18
N LYS A 680 -16.65 -35.35 -37.74
CA LYS A 680 -16.37 -36.16 -38.94
C LYS A 680 -16.67 -35.32 -40.17
N GLU A 681 -15.66 -35.12 -41.02
CA GLU A 681 -15.80 -34.50 -42.35
C GLU A 681 -16.33 -35.47 -43.39
#